data_AF-A0A970GRW5-F1
#
_entry.id   AF-A0A970GRW5-F1
#
_cell.length_a   1.000
_cell.length_b   1.000
_cell.length_c   1.000
_cell.angle_alpha   90.00
_cell.angle_beta   90.00
_cell.angle_gamma   90.00
#
_symmetry.space_group_name_H-M   'P 1'
#
loop_
_entity.id
_entity.type
_entity.pdbx_description
1 polymer ?
#
loop_
_entity_poly.entity_id
_entity_poly.type
_entity_poly.pdbx_seq_one_letter_code
_entity_poly.pdbx_strand_id
1 'polypeptide(L)'
;MSAWRGNHREAARTRRPGSRAAVLGLIVAALWLWLVTVQFSEIPRSALYRDALSMLLWGAGCLAAYRLVRRRLARGMAGAAAPASAGWSGRERLILVLGAGLVLVTLAALGHSGRFYFYSWPIGFRSFKLWPRQVAWHFLLLTWSFVLLGLLQPSVRRMRQLLAALLAGGQVMCIVLLLRHTGFTAPYSDDHPSFLFRIAEFFGAFPWRENYVPHWNAGVVNSVITSSGVAGYALLGAPLWLLAEPHLAAPYVLLFAFVIFVPWFTACAFRAAGISWTGALIGALLMLCGSRLYFVWMLHFGTVGASLAGAMLPAALAFLYAAIHRRPAAPRRVFAGLFVALFLMCQWPPMMLLAVPLVLLALCAWRHWWRPVVRGRLIWTGVLVVLALLPTVAGSLLGKTVMEHVLETPAGQGGLAARLRTNFLSQTSGLLMNVNPLVLVAGAAGVWVMPWKWLRRWVAGVLLFLVLLFSVAPVCLPNMQLERMAIMAAGLLVLPAAAWLRVALDNRSPRLLVARAVILALLVCSLTNLARVYKSRTPATYTGIRPSIRELTAWVREQVPADGRLLFAGSVVHAYGRGHIAYLPLLAGREIMACDYYGFPAGMVESGYPPETFRRRPGGMERFMRLHGVTHAITFRDNYIEHFRNHPEDYEEVAVFRDPLEQRHNVYTVFKVRDSGGRFREGAGSVQAGFNRLTVTLDDPGVPRAVIAYNWDERLSVAPPAQIEPVEVEPGVVFIGIRPNGEKTINIRYRSRF
;
A
#
# COMPACT_ATOMS: atom_id res chain seq x y z
N MET A 1 23.53 41.24 2.12
CA MET A 1 24.76 41.04 2.92
C MET A 1 24.57 41.75 4.25
N SER A 2 25.23 41.26 5.31
CA SER A 2 25.23 41.72 6.73
C SER A 2 23.89 41.75 7.49
N ALA A 3 23.52 40.62 8.13
CA ALA A 3 22.90 40.55 9.47
C ALA A 3 22.62 39.07 9.83
N TRP A 4 23.68 38.29 10.04
CA TRP A 4 23.61 36.91 10.54
C TRP A 4 24.66 36.69 11.62
N ARG A 5 24.55 37.49 12.70
CA ARG A 5 25.30 37.30 13.95
C ARG A 5 24.34 37.57 15.09
N GLY A 6 23.98 36.52 15.85
CA GLY A 6 23.12 36.65 17.02
C GLY A 6 22.53 35.32 17.48
N ASN A 7 23.38 34.50 18.11
CA ASN A 7 23.08 33.49 19.16
C ASN A 7 23.98 32.25 19.04
N HIS A 8 25.27 32.46 19.31
CA HIS A 8 26.20 31.41 19.73
C HIS A 8 26.80 31.77 21.10
N ARG A 9 25.95 31.88 22.12
CA ARG A 9 26.38 31.83 23.53
C ARG A 9 25.33 31.10 24.34
N GLU A 10 25.36 29.77 24.25
CA GLU A 10 24.81 28.91 25.30
C GLU A 10 25.91 27.90 25.65
N ALA A 11 26.27 27.92 26.93
CA ALA A 11 27.49 27.41 27.49
C ALA A 11 27.74 25.91 27.27
N ALA A 12 29.02 25.60 27.10
CA ALA A 12 29.61 24.28 27.10
C ALA A 12 29.33 23.52 28.41
N ARG A 13 28.22 22.78 28.48
CA ARG A 13 28.19 21.52 29.24
C ARG A 13 28.56 20.39 28.29
N THR A 14 29.84 20.06 28.27
CA THR A 14 30.44 18.92 27.57
C THR A 14 29.93 17.61 28.17
N ARG A 15 28.70 17.19 27.80
CA ARG A 15 28.29 15.79 27.96
C ARG A 15 29.22 14.94 27.08
N ARG A 16 30.08 14.13 27.70
CA ARG A 16 31.06 13.25 27.06
C ARG A 16 30.46 12.55 25.82
N PRO A 17 30.94 12.83 24.60
CA PRO A 17 30.45 12.17 23.38
C PRO A 17 30.63 10.63 23.38
N GLY A 18 31.54 10.12 24.21
CA GLY A 18 31.87 8.69 24.32
C GLY A 18 30.73 7.80 24.81
N SER A 19 29.87 8.28 25.73
CA SER A 19 28.80 7.43 26.29
C SER A 19 27.71 7.12 25.27
N ARG A 20 27.39 8.05 24.36
CA ARG A 20 26.40 7.81 23.30
C ARG A 20 26.90 6.84 22.24
N ALA A 21 28.18 6.92 21.88
CA ALA A 21 28.79 5.97 20.94
C ALA A 21 28.86 4.56 21.54
N ALA A 22 29.13 4.44 22.84
CA ALA A 22 29.12 3.16 23.56
C ALA A 22 27.71 2.53 23.61
N VAL A 23 26.69 3.29 23.99
CA VAL A 23 25.29 2.80 23.99
C VAL A 23 24.84 2.40 22.58
N LEU A 24 25.23 3.15 21.56
CA LEU A 24 24.90 2.81 20.18
C LEU A 24 25.65 1.56 19.70
N GLY A 25 26.91 1.41 20.11
CA GLY A 25 27.68 0.19 19.90
C GLY A 25 27.02 -1.02 20.55
N LEU A 26 26.48 -0.87 21.77
CA LEU A 26 25.70 -1.91 22.44
C LEU A 26 24.38 -2.21 21.72
N ILE A 27 23.66 -1.21 21.20
CA ILE A 27 22.44 -1.43 20.41
C ILE A 27 22.76 -2.16 19.10
N VAL A 28 23.82 -1.75 18.39
CA VAL A 28 24.26 -2.42 17.16
C VAL A 28 24.73 -3.84 17.46
N ALA A 29 25.47 -4.05 18.56
CA ALA A 29 25.91 -5.36 19.00
C ALA A 29 24.73 -6.24 19.45
N ALA A 30 23.72 -5.69 20.12
CA ALA A 30 22.51 -6.41 20.52
C ALA A 30 21.62 -6.75 19.32
N LEU A 31 21.45 -5.81 18.38
CA LEU A 31 20.79 -6.08 17.09
C LEU A 31 21.53 -7.14 16.30
N TRP A 32 22.87 -7.07 16.28
CA TRP A 32 23.70 -8.07 15.63
C TRP A 32 23.57 -9.42 16.32
N LEU A 33 23.74 -9.50 17.64
CA LEU A 33 23.61 -10.72 18.44
C LEU A 33 22.21 -11.32 18.31
N TRP A 34 21.16 -10.49 18.24
CA TRP A 34 19.79 -10.91 18.02
C TRP A 34 19.57 -11.42 16.59
N LEU A 35 20.03 -10.68 15.58
CA LEU A 35 20.04 -11.14 14.18
C LEU A 35 20.73 -12.48 14.07
N VAL A 36 21.93 -12.58 14.64
CA VAL A 36 22.77 -13.76 14.74
C VAL A 36 22.03 -14.89 15.45
N THR A 37 21.42 -14.69 16.62
CA THR A 37 20.71 -15.76 17.35
C THR A 37 19.44 -16.22 16.65
N VAL A 38 18.64 -15.32 16.07
CA VAL A 38 17.50 -15.65 15.21
C VAL A 38 17.98 -16.35 13.92
N GLN A 39 19.12 -15.93 13.39
CA GLN A 39 19.77 -16.56 12.22
C GLN A 39 20.29 -17.97 12.55
N PHE A 40 20.89 -18.18 13.73
CA PHE A 40 21.54 -19.44 14.10
C PHE A 40 20.56 -20.59 14.33
N SER A 41 19.28 -20.31 14.61
CA SER A 41 18.26 -21.37 14.68
C SER A 41 17.83 -21.91 13.30
N GLU A 42 18.10 -21.20 12.20
CA GLU A 42 17.58 -21.54 10.85
C GLU A 42 18.67 -21.80 9.78
N ILE A 43 19.98 -21.69 10.09
CA ILE A 43 21.05 -21.67 9.08
C ILE A 43 21.80 -23.02 8.94
N PRO A 44 21.95 -23.57 7.71
CA PRO A 44 22.91 -24.62 7.42
C PRO A 44 24.35 -24.15 7.59
N ARG A 45 25.23 -24.96 8.21
CA ARG A 45 26.67 -24.65 8.44
C ARG A 45 27.42 -24.13 7.19
N SER A 46 26.99 -24.50 5.99
CA SER A 46 27.56 -24.07 4.70
C SER A 46 27.28 -22.60 4.33
N ALA A 47 26.35 -21.92 4.99
CA ALA A 47 26.15 -20.48 4.81
C ALA A 47 27.19 -19.64 5.55
N LEU A 48 27.64 -20.09 6.73
CA LEU A 48 28.62 -19.39 7.56
C LEU A 48 29.95 -19.15 6.83
N TYR A 49 30.45 -20.17 6.12
CA TYR A 49 31.67 -20.05 5.33
C TYR A 49 31.54 -19.06 4.16
N ARG A 50 30.35 -18.98 3.54
CA ARG A 50 30.07 -18.04 2.44
C ARG A 50 30.04 -16.60 2.96
N ASP A 51 29.44 -16.38 4.12
CA ASP A 51 29.35 -15.07 4.74
C ASP A 51 30.74 -14.58 5.16
N ALA A 52 31.54 -15.45 5.80
CA ALA A 52 32.92 -15.15 6.17
C ALA A 52 33.81 -14.81 4.96
N LEU A 53 33.75 -15.61 3.90
CA LEU A 53 34.50 -15.36 2.66
C LEU A 53 34.08 -14.02 2.01
N SER A 54 32.78 -13.73 2.00
CA SER A 54 32.25 -12.47 1.45
C SER A 54 32.72 -11.26 2.25
N MET A 55 32.76 -11.37 3.58
CA MET A 55 33.33 -10.33 4.45
C MET A 55 34.82 -10.12 4.19
N LEU A 56 35.59 -11.21 4.01
CA LEU A 56 37.02 -11.14 3.70
C LEU A 56 37.28 -10.47 2.34
N LEU A 57 36.57 -10.90 1.29
CA LEU A 57 36.68 -10.31 -0.05
C LEU A 57 36.30 -8.83 -0.04
N TRP A 58 35.19 -8.48 0.62
CA TRP A 58 34.74 -7.09 0.75
C TRP A 58 35.79 -6.22 1.47
N GLY A 59 36.27 -6.70 2.63
CA GLY A 59 37.23 -5.99 3.47
C GLY A 59 38.58 -5.80 2.77
N ALA A 60 39.10 -6.85 2.12
CA ALA A 60 40.33 -6.80 1.36
C ALA A 60 40.25 -5.79 0.20
N GLY A 61 39.15 -5.82 -0.58
CA GLY A 61 38.95 -4.88 -1.68
C GLY A 61 38.80 -3.43 -1.21
N CYS A 62 38.05 -3.19 -0.13
CA CYS A 62 37.94 -1.85 0.47
C CYS A 62 39.29 -1.34 0.97
N LEU A 63 40.09 -2.19 1.61
CA LEU A 63 41.43 -1.85 2.11
C LEU A 63 42.40 -1.53 0.95
N ALA A 64 42.39 -2.34 -0.10
CA ALA A 64 43.21 -2.13 -1.29
C ALA A 64 42.86 -0.80 -1.98
N ALA A 65 41.57 -0.55 -2.21
CA ALA A 65 41.08 0.70 -2.78
C ALA A 65 41.46 1.90 -1.91
N TYR A 66 41.24 1.81 -0.59
CA TYR A 66 41.60 2.88 0.35
C TYR A 66 43.11 3.16 0.39
N ARG A 67 43.95 2.13 0.37
CA ARG A 67 45.43 2.29 0.31
C ARG A 67 45.86 2.98 -0.99
N LEU A 68 45.25 2.63 -2.12
CA LEU A 68 45.53 3.25 -3.41
C LEU A 68 45.13 4.74 -3.43
N VAL A 69 43.96 5.05 -2.87
CA VAL A 69 43.47 6.43 -2.68
C VAL A 69 44.44 7.23 -1.81
N ARG A 70 44.84 6.68 -0.66
CA ARG A 70 45.78 7.34 0.28
C ARG A 70 47.14 7.59 -0.37
N ARG A 71 47.67 6.63 -1.14
CA ARG A 71 48.93 6.79 -1.89
C ARG A 71 48.85 7.91 -2.94
N ARG A 72 47.73 8.01 -3.67
CA ARG A 72 47.54 9.11 -4.65
C ARG A 72 47.39 10.48 -3.99
N LEU A 73 46.64 10.58 -2.89
CA LEU A 73 46.51 11.82 -2.13
C LEU A 73 47.87 12.27 -1.54
N ALA A 74 48.68 11.32 -1.06
CA ALA A 74 50.02 11.60 -0.59
C ALA A 74 50.96 12.12 -1.70
N ARG A 75 50.83 11.60 -2.93
CA ARG A 75 51.60 12.06 -4.10
C ARG A 75 51.14 13.42 -4.63
N GLY A 76 49.85 13.74 -4.55
CA GLY A 76 49.30 15.03 -4.97
C GLY A 76 49.52 16.18 -3.97
N MET A 77 49.91 15.88 -2.73
CA MET A 77 50.24 16.86 -1.68
C MET A 77 51.75 16.92 -1.39
N ALA A 78 52.60 16.59 -2.36
CA ALA A 78 54.06 16.78 -2.26
C ALA A 78 54.38 18.31 -2.13
N GLY A 79 54.18 18.85 -0.93
CA GLY A 79 54.30 20.28 -0.61
C GLY A 79 53.47 20.73 0.62
N ALA A 80 52.48 19.96 1.08
CA ALA A 80 51.68 20.31 2.26
C ALA A 80 51.84 19.25 3.36
N ALA A 81 52.41 19.67 4.51
CA ALA A 81 52.64 18.82 5.67
C ALA A 81 51.37 18.02 6.04
N ALA A 82 51.51 16.71 6.15
CA ALA A 82 50.42 15.83 6.56
C ALA A 82 49.98 16.25 7.98
N PRO A 83 48.71 16.60 8.23
CA PRO A 83 48.28 16.99 9.56
C PRO A 83 48.45 15.80 10.51
N ALA A 84 49.18 16.05 11.59
CA ALA A 84 49.39 15.14 12.71
C ALA A 84 48.05 14.53 13.18
N SER A 85 48.13 13.32 13.74
CA SER A 85 47.00 12.45 14.10
C SER A 85 46.03 13.08 15.11
N ALA A 86 45.14 13.97 14.65
CA ALA A 86 43.98 14.38 15.40
C ALA A 86 43.10 13.13 15.62
N GLY A 87 42.77 12.79 16.86
CA GLY A 87 41.91 11.64 17.19
C GLY A 87 40.55 11.70 16.48
N TRP A 88 39.84 10.56 16.41
CA TRP A 88 38.49 10.52 15.82
C TRP A 88 37.54 11.41 16.62
N SER A 89 36.90 12.37 15.96
CA SER A 89 35.83 13.16 16.55
C SER A 89 34.66 12.25 16.97
N GLY A 90 33.89 12.64 17.98
CA GLY A 90 32.73 11.84 18.43
C GLY A 90 31.71 11.59 17.30
N ARG A 91 31.60 12.52 16.34
CA ARG A 91 30.75 12.38 15.16
C ARG A 91 31.29 11.36 14.16
N GLU A 92 32.60 11.31 13.94
CA GLU A 92 33.21 10.31 13.05
C GLU A 92 33.13 8.91 13.66
N ARG A 93 33.37 8.74 14.97
CA ARG A 93 33.20 7.44 15.65
C ARG A 93 31.77 6.91 15.48
N LEU A 94 30.79 7.80 15.62
CA LEU A 94 29.38 7.45 15.46
C LEU A 94 29.03 7.02 14.03
N ILE A 95 29.57 7.73 13.02
CA ILE A 95 29.39 7.35 11.61
C ILE A 95 30.06 6.00 11.33
N LEU A 96 31.24 5.76 11.90
CA LEU A 96 31.96 4.50 11.75
C LEU A 96 31.21 3.32 12.36
N VAL A 97 30.73 3.45 13.60
CA VAL A 97 29.97 2.38 14.29
C VAL A 97 28.72 2.01 13.51
N LEU A 98 28.00 2.99 12.97
CA LEU A 98 26.81 2.73 12.17
C LEU A 98 27.12 2.23 10.76
N GLY A 99 28.21 2.70 10.15
CA GLY A 99 28.72 2.12 8.92
C GLY A 99 29.09 0.64 9.10
N ALA A 100 29.76 0.31 10.22
CA ALA A 100 30.07 -1.06 10.57
C ALA A 100 28.79 -1.87 10.84
N GLY A 101 27.82 -1.33 11.56
CA GLY A 101 26.51 -1.96 11.77
C GLY A 101 25.76 -2.22 10.46
N LEU A 102 25.76 -1.27 9.53
CA LEU A 102 25.18 -1.43 8.19
C LEU A 102 25.83 -2.59 7.44
N VAL A 103 27.16 -2.62 7.43
CA VAL A 103 27.93 -3.70 6.79
C VAL A 103 27.62 -5.04 7.45
N LEU A 104 27.62 -5.10 8.79
CA LEU A 104 27.34 -6.33 9.53
C LEU A 104 25.93 -6.85 9.27
N VAL A 105 24.90 -6.01 9.30
CA VAL A 105 23.52 -6.41 8.98
C VAL A 105 23.40 -6.88 7.53
N THR A 106 24.02 -6.15 6.61
CA THR A 106 23.97 -6.42 5.17
C THR A 106 24.71 -7.71 4.80
N LEU A 107 25.84 -8.00 5.47
CA LEU A 107 26.65 -9.20 5.24
C LEU A 107 26.13 -10.40 6.04
N ALA A 108 25.62 -10.22 7.27
CA ALA A 108 24.98 -11.30 8.03
C ALA A 108 23.68 -11.79 7.34
N ALA A 109 23.02 -10.94 6.56
CA ALA A 109 21.86 -11.33 5.76
C ALA A 109 22.20 -12.21 4.54
N LEU A 110 23.48 -12.46 4.24
CA LEU A 110 23.92 -13.33 3.13
C LEU A 110 23.51 -14.81 3.33
N GLY A 111 23.27 -15.25 4.57
CA GLY A 111 22.80 -16.61 4.86
C GLY A 111 21.32 -16.89 4.54
N HIS A 112 20.50 -15.90 4.14
CA HIS A 112 19.05 -16.07 3.93
C HIS A 112 18.62 -15.66 2.52
N SER A 113 18.39 -16.64 1.63
CA SER A 113 18.17 -16.38 0.20
C SER A 113 16.78 -15.83 -0.17
N GLY A 114 15.73 -16.09 0.63
CA GLY A 114 14.34 -15.77 0.26
C GLY A 114 13.66 -14.64 1.03
N ARG A 115 14.06 -14.40 2.28
CA ARG A 115 13.33 -13.52 3.22
C ARG A 115 13.93 -12.12 3.36
N PHE A 116 15.20 -11.91 3.00
CA PHE A 116 15.83 -10.59 3.09
C PHE A 116 15.27 -9.58 2.09
N TYR A 117 15.43 -8.29 2.39
CA TYR A 117 14.91 -7.16 1.60
C TYR A 117 15.44 -7.19 0.15
N PHE A 118 16.73 -7.47 -0.03
CA PHE A 118 17.33 -7.57 -1.36
C PHE A 118 17.04 -8.95 -1.97
N TYR A 119 16.33 -8.97 -3.10
CA TYR A 119 16.12 -10.20 -3.86
C TYR A 119 17.44 -10.68 -4.48
N SER A 120 17.66 -11.99 -4.52
CA SER A 120 18.90 -12.58 -5.06
C SER A 120 20.17 -12.02 -4.40
N TRP A 121 20.11 -11.83 -3.08
CA TRP A 121 21.20 -11.32 -2.27
C TRP A 121 22.41 -12.27 -2.12
N PRO A 122 22.28 -13.57 -1.78
CA PRO A 122 23.44 -14.39 -1.42
C PRO A 122 24.45 -14.54 -2.56
N ILE A 123 25.74 -14.56 -2.22
CA ILE A 123 26.82 -14.86 -3.17
C ILE A 123 26.84 -16.36 -3.45
N GLY A 124 26.55 -16.71 -4.69
CA GLY A 124 26.65 -18.08 -5.19
C GLY A 124 27.96 -18.28 -5.94
N PHE A 125 28.88 -19.05 -5.37
CA PHE A 125 30.16 -19.39 -6.01
C PHE A 125 30.06 -20.56 -7.02
N ARG A 126 28.89 -21.21 -7.11
CA ARG A 126 28.69 -22.41 -7.96
C ARG A 126 28.73 -22.13 -9.47
N SER A 127 28.48 -20.90 -9.91
CA SER A 127 28.50 -20.56 -11.33
C SER A 127 28.78 -19.07 -11.57
N PHE A 128 29.91 -18.78 -12.23
CA PHE A 128 30.29 -17.42 -12.65
C PHE A 128 29.25 -16.77 -13.55
N LYS A 129 28.51 -17.56 -14.36
CA LYS A 129 27.43 -17.06 -15.23
C LYS A 129 26.27 -16.43 -14.44
N LEU A 130 26.11 -16.77 -13.16
CA LEU A 130 25.05 -16.23 -12.30
C LEU A 130 25.49 -14.97 -11.52
N TRP A 131 26.78 -14.63 -11.52
CA TRP A 131 27.31 -13.51 -10.73
C TRP A 131 26.68 -12.15 -11.12
N PRO A 132 26.52 -11.81 -12.41
CA PRO A 132 25.88 -10.56 -12.81
C PRO A 132 24.40 -10.47 -12.42
N ARG A 133 23.78 -11.55 -11.94
CA ARG A 133 22.37 -11.57 -11.52
C ARG A 133 22.20 -11.39 -10.00
N GLN A 134 23.28 -11.49 -9.21
CA GLN A 134 23.24 -11.43 -7.74
C GLN A 134 23.53 -10.01 -7.23
N VAL A 135 22.71 -9.49 -6.32
CA VAL A 135 22.86 -8.10 -5.85
C VAL A 135 24.11 -7.91 -5.02
N ALA A 136 24.54 -8.91 -4.25
CA ALA A 136 25.74 -8.79 -3.44
C ALA A 136 26.99 -8.50 -4.28
N TRP A 137 27.14 -9.10 -5.48
CA TRP A 137 28.25 -8.76 -6.38
C TRP A 137 28.21 -7.30 -6.83
N HIS A 138 27.02 -6.76 -7.14
CA HIS A 138 26.87 -5.34 -7.44
C HIS A 138 27.25 -4.49 -6.23
N PHE A 139 26.84 -4.87 -5.02
CA PHE A 139 27.20 -4.16 -3.80
C PHE A 139 28.73 -4.11 -3.59
N LEU A 140 29.43 -5.24 -3.76
CA LEU A 140 30.89 -5.30 -3.65
C LEU A 140 31.57 -4.38 -4.67
N LEU A 141 31.22 -4.54 -5.95
CA LEU A 141 31.81 -3.79 -7.06
C LEU A 141 31.52 -2.28 -6.95
N LEU A 142 30.28 -1.91 -6.61
CA LEU A 142 29.90 -0.52 -6.39
C LEU A 142 30.63 0.08 -5.19
N THR A 143 30.78 -0.66 -4.09
CA THR A 143 31.51 -0.18 -2.91
C THR A 143 32.97 0.09 -3.26
N TRP A 144 33.65 -0.86 -3.92
CA TRP A 144 35.04 -0.66 -4.35
C TRP A 144 35.17 0.51 -5.33
N SER A 145 34.27 0.60 -6.31
CA SER A 145 34.23 1.69 -7.29
C SER A 145 34.01 3.04 -6.62
N PHE A 146 33.10 3.15 -5.65
CA PHE A 146 32.87 4.40 -4.91
C PHE A 146 34.02 4.76 -3.97
N VAL A 147 34.74 3.79 -3.41
CA VAL A 147 35.98 4.07 -2.67
C VAL A 147 37.03 4.65 -3.61
N LEU A 148 37.21 4.06 -4.80
CA LEU A 148 38.16 4.54 -5.81
C LEU A 148 37.78 5.93 -6.36
N LEU A 149 36.52 6.12 -6.75
CA LEU A 149 35.96 7.40 -7.21
C LEU A 149 35.90 8.45 -6.11
N GLY A 150 35.91 8.03 -4.84
CA GLY A 150 35.97 8.90 -3.67
C GLY A 150 37.19 9.81 -3.60
N LEU A 151 38.21 9.57 -4.45
CA LEU A 151 39.25 10.54 -4.79
C LEU A 151 38.68 11.90 -5.24
N LEU A 152 37.51 11.91 -5.86
CA LEU A 152 36.88 13.11 -6.41
C LEU A 152 36.09 13.92 -5.37
N GLN A 153 35.94 13.40 -4.14
CA GLN A 153 35.16 13.98 -3.02
C GLN A 153 34.09 15.00 -3.45
N PRO A 154 32.95 14.54 -4.01
CA PRO A 154 32.02 15.43 -4.69
C PRO A 154 31.56 16.55 -3.74
N SER A 155 31.52 17.77 -4.28
CA SER A 155 30.96 18.90 -3.56
C SER A 155 29.51 18.60 -3.14
N VAL A 156 29.01 19.29 -2.12
CA VAL A 156 27.62 19.11 -1.66
C VAL A 156 26.63 19.34 -2.81
N ARG A 157 26.95 20.23 -3.75
CA ARG A 157 26.15 20.45 -4.97
C ARG A 157 26.15 19.21 -5.88
N ARG A 158 27.33 18.63 -6.17
CA ARG A 158 27.44 17.40 -6.99
C ARG A 158 26.76 16.21 -6.32
N MET A 159 26.85 16.08 -4.99
CA MET A 159 26.14 15.03 -4.25
C MET A 159 24.61 15.17 -4.41
N ARG A 160 24.08 16.40 -4.33
CA ARG A 160 22.64 16.62 -4.57
C ARG A 160 22.24 16.28 -6.01
N GLN A 161 23.06 16.64 -7.00
CA GLN A 161 22.80 16.31 -8.40
C GLN A 161 22.80 14.79 -8.60
N LEU A 162 23.76 14.08 -8.01
CA LEU A 162 23.79 12.61 -8.04
C LEU A 162 22.53 12.00 -7.42
N LEU A 163 22.15 12.44 -6.21
CA LEU A 163 20.94 11.92 -5.54
C LEU A 163 19.66 12.23 -6.33
N ALA A 164 19.57 13.42 -6.93
CA ALA A 164 18.44 13.78 -7.79
C ALA A 164 18.41 12.94 -9.08
N ALA A 165 19.58 12.69 -9.69
CA ALA A 165 19.69 11.83 -10.87
C ALA A 165 19.35 10.37 -10.54
N LEU A 166 19.77 9.85 -9.38
CA LEU A 166 19.38 8.52 -8.90
C LEU A 166 17.87 8.43 -8.66
N LEU A 167 17.26 9.46 -8.08
CA LEU A 167 15.81 9.50 -7.86
C LEU A 167 15.07 9.50 -9.20
N ALA A 168 15.41 10.42 -10.10
CA ALA A 168 14.78 10.55 -11.41
C ALA A 168 14.98 9.27 -12.25
N GLY A 169 16.20 8.73 -12.27
CA GLY A 169 16.50 7.47 -12.96
C GLY A 169 15.72 6.28 -12.40
N GLY A 170 15.62 6.19 -11.06
CA GLY A 170 14.78 5.21 -10.38
C GLY A 170 13.30 5.35 -10.74
N GLN A 171 12.79 6.58 -10.81
CA GLN A 171 11.40 6.88 -11.18
C GLN A 171 11.11 6.47 -12.64
N VAL A 172 11.94 6.89 -13.59
CA VAL A 172 11.82 6.52 -15.01
C VAL A 172 11.88 5.00 -15.18
N MET A 173 12.80 4.34 -14.46
CA MET A 173 12.90 2.88 -14.49
C MET A 173 11.63 2.22 -13.97
N CYS A 174 11.06 2.64 -12.84
CA CYS A 174 9.80 2.09 -12.34
C CYS A 174 8.65 2.26 -13.34
N ILE A 175 8.54 3.44 -13.95
CA ILE A 175 7.53 3.76 -14.98
C ILE A 175 7.64 2.79 -16.16
N VAL A 176 8.83 2.71 -16.76
CA VAL A 176 9.06 1.84 -17.93
C VAL A 176 8.80 0.37 -17.60
N LEU A 177 9.25 -0.09 -16.43
CA LEU A 177 9.11 -1.49 -16.04
C LEU A 177 7.69 -1.87 -15.70
N LEU A 178 6.94 -1.03 -14.99
CA LEU A 178 5.52 -1.28 -14.69
C LEU A 178 4.72 -1.38 -15.99
N LEU A 179 4.81 -0.35 -16.85
CA LEU A 179 4.00 -0.24 -18.06
C LEU A 179 4.27 -1.39 -19.03
N ARG A 180 5.55 -1.78 -19.19
CA ARG A 180 5.90 -2.95 -20.00
C ARG A 180 5.40 -4.26 -19.39
N HIS A 181 5.46 -4.39 -18.07
CA HIS A 181 5.01 -5.61 -17.38
C HIS A 181 3.49 -5.80 -17.42
N THR A 182 2.73 -4.71 -17.28
CA THR A 182 1.26 -4.77 -17.30
C THR A 182 0.64 -4.57 -18.68
N GLY A 183 1.46 -4.39 -19.71
CA GLY A 183 0.99 -4.11 -21.08
C GLY A 183 0.14 -2.83 -21.14
N PHE A 184 0.55 -1.79 -20.41
CA PHE A 184 -0.16 -0.51 -20.29
C PHE A 184 -1.58 -0.60 -19.67
N THR A 185 -1.90 -1.72 -19.01
CA THR A 185 -3.16 -1.89 -18.28
C THR A 185 -2.94 -1.95 -16.77
N ALA A 186 -4.03 -1.95 -16.01
CA ALA A 186 -3.98 -2.10 -14.56
C ALA A 186 -3.22 -3.38 -14.15
N PRO A 187 -2.43 -3.32 -13.05
CA PRO A 187 -2.16 -4.52 -12.28
C PRO A 187 -3.48 -5.23 -11.95
N TYR A 188 -3.49 -6.54 -12.04
CA TYR A 188 -4.65 -7.41 -11.91
C TYR A 188 -4.22 -8.67 -11.16
N SER A 189 -4.14 -8.53 -9.85
CA SER A 189 -3.93 -9.61 -8.89
C SER A 189 -4.62 -9.25 -7.58
N ASP A 190 -5.14 -10.25 -6.89
CA ASP A 190 -5.71 -10.12 -5.55
C ASP A 190 -6.78 -8.99 -5.46
N ASP A 191 -6.61 -7.97 -4.59
CA ASP A 191 -7.52 -6.82 -4.42
C ASP A 191 -7.47 -5.77 -5.54
N HIS A 192 -6.54 -5.82 -6.51
CA HIS A 192 -6.51 -4.78 -7.56
C HIS A 192 -7.86 -4.59 -8.27
N PRO A 193 -8.56 -5.65 -8.73
CA PRO A 193 -9.89 -5.52 -9.33
C PRO A 193 -10.91 -4.94 -8.34
N SER A 194 -10.87 -5.36 -7.07
CA SER A 194 -11.71 -4.78 -6.01
C SER A 194 -11.51 -3.27 -5.89
N PHE A 195 -10.28 -2.78 -5.93
CA PHE A 195 -9.99 -1.34 -5.89
C PHE A 195 -10.38 -0.61 -7.19
N LEU A 196 -10.22 -1.23 -8.37
CA LEU A 196 -10.71 -0.64 -9.63
C LEU A 196 -12.22 -0.42 -9.60
N PHE A 197 -12.97 -1.41 -9.11
CA PHE A 197 -14.42 -1.29 -8.97
C PHE A 197 -14.80 -0.24 -7.93
N ARG A 198 -14.15 -0.21 -6.76
CA ARG A 198 -14.35 0.83 -5.74
C ARG A 198 -14.03 2.25 -6.21
N ILE A 199 -13.15 2.43 -7.20
CA ILE A 199 -12.90 3.74 -7.82
C ILE A 199 -14.12 4.17 -8.65
N ALA A 200 -14.67 3.27 -9.48
CA ALA A 200 -15.88 3.55 -10.25
C ALA A 200 -17.06 3.83 -9.32
N GLU A 201 -17.20 3.01 -8.27
CA GLU A 201 -18.18 3.18 -7.20
C GLU A 201 -18.05 4.54 -6.51
N PHE A 202 -16.83 4.95 -6.15
CA PHE A 202 -16.57 6.23 -5.51
C PHE A 202 -17.02 7.42 -6.37
N PHE A 203 -16.75 7.42 -7.68
CA PHE A 203 -17.20 8.51 -8.56
C PHE A 203 -18.69 8.44 -8.86
N GLY A 204 -19.27 7.23 -8.93
CA GLY A 204 -20.71 7.04 -9.10
C GLY A 204 -21.54 7.43 -7.85
N ALA A 205 -20.92 7.41 -6.68
CA ALA A 205 -21.55 7.76 -5.40
C ALA A 205 -21.15 9.15 -4.87
N PHE A 206 -20.20 9.83 -5.51
CA PHE A 206 -19.61 11.06 -5.00
C PHE A 206 -20.67 12.14 -4.72
N PRO A 207 -20.61 12.86 -3.58
CA PRO A 207 -19.56 12.83 -2.54
C PRO A 207 -19.75 11.76 -1.45
N TRP A 208 -20.81 10.97 -1.54
CA TRP A 208 -21.23 9.99 -0.53
C TRP A 208 -20.43 8.69 -0.59
N ARG A 209 -20.40 7.97 0.53
CA ARG A 209 -19.58 6.75 0.71
C ARG A 209 -20.38 5.47 0.88
N GLU A 210 -21.69 5.60 0.77
CA GLU A 210 -22.68 4.53 0.73
C GLU A 210 -23.44 4.67 -0.59
N ASN A 211 -23.70 3.55 -1.25
CA ASN A 211 -24.39 3.55 -2.52
C ASN A 211 -25.12 2.23 -2.78
N TYR A 212 -26.13 2.31 -3.65
CA TYR A 212 -26.80 1.18 -4.25
C TYR A 212 -26.03 0.75 -5.51
N VAL A 213 -25.65 -0.53 -5.58
CA VAL A 213 -24.82 -1.11 -6.65
C VAL A 213 -25.61 -2.16 -7.43
N PRO A 214 -26.24 -1.78 -8.54
CA PRO A 214 -26.98 -2.72 -9.40
C PRO A 214 -26.11 -3.77 -10.09
N HIS A 215 -24.83 -3.46 -10.30
CA HIS A 215 -23.89 -4.33 -11.02
C HIS A 215 -23.67 -5.68 -10.36
N TRP A 216 -23.97 -5.80 -9.06
CA TRP A 216 -23.81 -7.01 -8.26
C TRP A 216 -25.14 -7.43 -7.63
N ASN A 217 -25.44 -8.73 -7.70
CA ASN A 217 -26.52 -9.38 -6.94
C ASN A 217 -27.88 -8.68 -7.06
N ALA A 218 -28.20 -8.18 -8.26
CA ALA A 218 -29.44 -7.46 -8.55
C ALA A 218 -29.64 -6.19 -7.69
N GLY A 219 -28.56 -5.51 -7.29
CA GLY A 219 -28.65 -4.29 -6.49
C GLY A 219 -28.42 -4.55 -5.01
N VAL A 220 -27.29 -4.08 -4.49
CA VAL A 220 -26.98 -4.15 -3.06
C VAL A 220 -26.54 -2.80 -2.55
N VAL A 221 -26.93 -2.46 -1.33
CA VAL A 221 -26.36 -1.31 -0.63
C VAL A 221 -25.03 -1.72 -0.02
N ASN A 222 -23.98 -0.95 -0.30
CA ASN A 222 -22.68 -1.17 0.29
C ASN A 222 -22.01 0.14 0.72
N SER A 223 -21.03 0.02 1.61
CA SER A 223 -20.27 1.15 2.17
C SER A 223 -18.76 0.87 2.18
N VAL A 224 -18.32 -0.09 1.36
CA VAL A 224 -16.95 -0.63 1.34
C VAL A 224 -15.90 0.40 0.91
N ILE A 225 -16.32 1.50 0.26
CA ILE A 225 -15.48 2.68 -0.01
C ILE A 225 -14.84 3.21 1.29
N THR A 226 -15.56 3.16 2.41
CA THR A 226 -15.14 3.76 3.69
C THR A 226 -14.00 3.02 4.36
N SER A 227 -13.95 1.69 4.28
CA SER A 227 -12.99 0.85 5.01
C SER A 227 -11.66 0.67 4.27
N SER A 228 -11.63 0.92 2.96
CA SER A 228 -10.48 0.59 2.09
C SER A 228 -9.45 1.72 1.91
N GLY A 229 -9.79 2.96 2.29
CA GLY A 229 -8.95 4.13 2.03
C GLY A 229 -8.88 4.57 0.57
N VAL A 230 -9.71 3.99 -0.32
CA VAL A 230 -9.71 4.28 -1.77
C VAL A 230 -9.96 5.75 -2.09
N ALA A 231 -10.70 6.44 -1.24
CA ALA A 231 -11.03 7.85 -1.31
C ALA A 231 -9.86 8.78 -1.69
N GLY A 232 -8.76 8.68 -0.95
CA GLY A 232 -7.61 9.56 -1.13
C GLY A 232 -6.89 9.26 -2.43
N TYR A 233 -6.86 7.98 -2.82
CA TYR A 233 -6.27 7.53 -4.07
C TYR A 233 -7.13 7.95 -5.28
N ALA A 234 -8.45 7.85 -5.17
CA ALA A 234 -9.40 8.31 -6.18
C ALA A 234 -9.31 9.82 -6.39
N LEU A 235 -9.32 10.62 -5.31
CA LEU A 235 -9.21 12.08 -5.42
C LEU A 235 -7.84 12.54 -5.94
N LEU A 236 -6.75 11.91 -5.50
CA LEU A 236 -5.41 12.23 -5.99
C LEU A 236 -5.24 11.91 -7.49
N GLY A 237 -5.89 10.85 -7.97
CA GLY A 237 -5.89 10.45 -9.38
C GLY A 237 -7.04 10.98 -10.22
N ALA A 238 -7.93 11.81 -9.65
CA ALA A 238 -9.19 12.21 -10.28
C ALA A 238 -9.05 12.73 -11.72
N PRO A 239 -8.03 13.55 -12.07
CA PRO A 239 -7.85 13.98 -13.46
C PRO A 239 -7.74 12.82 -14.45
N LEU A 240 -7.15 11.68 -14.08
CA LEU A 240 -7.01 10.52 -14.96
C LEU A 240 -8.25 9.62 -14.92
N TRP A 241 -8.86 9.44 -13.73
CA TRP A 241 -10.07 8.62 -13.58
C TRP A 241 -11.29 9.21 -14.30
N LEU A 242 -11.36 10.54 -14.42
CA LEU A 242 -12.45 11.23 -15.11
C LEU A 242 -12.25 11.28 -16.63
N LEU A 243 -11.04 10.98 -17.13
CA LEU A 243 -10.72 11.02 -18.56
C LEU A 243 -10.67 9.64 -19.22
N ALA A 244 -10.52 8.57 -18.44
CA ALA A 244 -10.39 7.21 -18.96
C ALA A 244 -10.98 6.18 -18.01
N GLU A 245 -11.33 5.02 -18.55
CA GLU A 245 -11.83 3.90 -17.75
C GLU A 245 -10.82 3.49 -16.67
N PRO A 246 -11.29 3.03 -15.48
CA PRO A 246 -10.39 2.72 -14.37
C PRO A 246 -9.24 1.77 -14.73
N HIS A 247 -9.48 0.71 -15.50
CA HIS A 247 -8.38 -0.21 -15.83
C HIS A 247 -7.33 0.36 -16.79
N LEU A 248 -7.64 1.42 -17.54
CA LEU A 248 -6.69 2.13 -18.41
C LEU A 248 -5.95 3.23 -17.64
N ALA A 249 -6.64 3.95 -16.76
CA ALA A 249 -6.05 5.02 -15.95
C ALA A 249 -5.15 4.48 -14.80
N ALA A 250 -5.47 3.31 -14.26
CA ALA A 250 -4.84 2.77 -13.06
C ALA A 250 -3.31 2.66 -13.05
N PRO A 251 -2.61 2.15 -14.09
CA PRO A 251 -1.16 2.07 -14.04
C PRO A 251 -0.53 3.47 -13.94
N TYR A 252 -1.12 4.47 -14.59
CA TYR A 252 -0.63 5.85 -14.56
C TYR A 252 -0.88 6.52 -13.21
N VAL A 253 -2.07 6.32 -12.63
CA VAL A 253 -2.37 6.84 -11.29
C VAL A 253 -1.48 6.19 -10.22
N LEU A 254 -1.22 4.88 -10.33
CA LEU A 254 -0.33 4.16 -9.42
C LEU A 254 1.09 4.75 -9.50
N LEU A 255 1.62 4.94 -10.72
CA LEU A 255 2.93 5.56 -10.93
C LEU A 255 2.96 7.00 -10.40
N PHE A 256 1.94 7.80 -10.70
CA PHE A 256 1.84 9.15 -10.17
C PHE A 256 1.85 9.16 -8.64
N ALA A 257 1.00 8.38 -8.00
CA ALA A 257 0.88 8.35 -6.54
C ALA A 257 2.16 7.88 -5.85
N PHE A 258 2.70 6.72 -6.26
CA PHE A 258 3.73 6.02 -5.48
C PHE A 258 5.15 6.23 -5.98
N VAL A 259 5.33 6.47 -7.28
CA VAL A 259 6.64 6.71 -7.87
C VAL A 259 6.99 8.20 -7.86
N ILE A 260 6.01 9.08 -8.09
CA ILE A 260 6.24 10.53 -8.21
C ILE A 260 5.81 11.27 -6.94
N PHE A 261 4.53 11.27 -6.62
CA PHE A 261 3.93 12.09 -5.58
C PHE A 261 4.49 11.77 -4.18
N VAL A 262 4.43 10.52 -3.72
CA VAL A 262 4.91 10.13 -2.37
C VAL A 262 6.37 10.52 -2.13
N PRO A 263 7.35 10.19 -3.00
CA PRO A 263 8.75 10.60 -2.80
C PRO A 263 8.95 12.11 -2.77
N TRP A 264 8.38 12.85 -3.73
CA TRP A 264 8.58 14.30 -3.82
C TRP A 264 7.84 15.06 -2.73
N PHE A 265 6.64 14.61 -2.36
CA PHE A 265 5.88 15.18 -1.24
C PHE A 265 6.61 14.98 0.09
N THR A 266 7.24 13.81 0.28
CA THR A 266 8.11 13.55 1.44
C THR A 266 9.35 14.44 1.44
N ALA A 267 10.02 14.64 0.30
CA ALA A 267 11.13 15.58 0.19
C ALA A 267 10.71 17.00 0.59
N CYS A 268 9.56 17.48 0.09
CA CYS A 268 9.00 18.78 0.44
C CYS A 268 8.70 18.89 1.95
N ALA A 269 8.12 17.85 2.56
CA ALA A 269 7.84 17.80 4.00
C ALA A 269 9.14 17.86 4.83
N PHE A 270 10.16 17.11 4.42
CA PHE A 270 11.46 17.10 5.12
C PHE A 270 12.17 18.45 4.98
N ARG A 271 12.10 19.09 3.81
CA ARG A 271 12.56 20.47 3.61
C ARG A 271 11.81 21.46 4.50
N ALA A 272 10.50 21.29 4.66
CA ALA A 272 9.69 22.13 5.53
C ALA A 272 10.13 22.01 7.00
N ALA A 273 10.46 20.78 7.45
CA ALA A 273 10.96 20.46 8.78
C ALA A 273 12.42 20.91 9.05
N GLY A 274 13.09 21.50 8.06
CA GLY A 274 14.45 22.04 8.20
C GLY A 274 15.58 21.08 7.82
N ILE A 275 15.26 19.89 7.28
CA ILE A 275 16.27 18.99 6.72
C ILE A 275 16.74 19.56 5.38
N SER A 276 18.04 19.53 5.09
CA SER A 276 18.60 20.03 3.83
C SER A 276 18.10 19.26 2.60
N TRP A 277 18.35 19.79 1.40
CA TRP A 277 18.15 19.06 0.14
C TRP A 277 18.84 17.69 0.06
N THR A 278 20.06 17.53 0.58
CA THR A 278 20.73 16.21 0.60
C THR A 278 19.87 15.18 1.36
N GLY A 279 19.48 15.50 2.60
CA GLY A 279 18.60 14.64 3.40
C GLY A 279 17.20 14.46 2.80
N ALA A 280 16.60 15.51 2.22
CA ALA A 280 15.29 15.41 1.59
C ALA A 280 15.28 14.47 0.37
N LEU A 281 16.32 14.52 -0.48
CA LEU A 281 16.47 13.60 -1.62
C LEU A 281 16.73 12.16 -1.16
N ILE A 282 17.51 11.96 -0.10
CA ILE A 282 17.68 10.64 0.52
C ILE A 282 16.32 10.13 1.04
N GLY A 283 15.55 10.98 1.71
CA GLY A 283 14.20 10.66 2.17
C GLY A 283 13.27 10.24 1.02
N ALA A 284 13.28 10.97 -0.09
CA ALA A 284 12.52 10.61 -1.28
C ALA A 284 12.96 9.26 -1.87
N LEU A 285 14.25 9.04 -2.03
CA LEU A 285 14.81 7.75 -2.49
C LEU A 285 14.39 6.60 -1.57
N LEU A 286 14.49 6.78 -0.26
CA LEU A 286 14.10 5.76 0.71
C LEU A 286 12.58 5.57 0.79
N MET A 287 11.75 6.58 0.54
CA MET A 287 10.31 6.35 0.36
C MET A 287 10.01 5.53 -0.90
N LEU A 288 10.81 5.71 -1.97
CA LEU A 288 10.69 4.95 -3.21
C LEU A 288 11.17 3.49 -3.07
N CYS A 289 11.95 3.13 -2.04
CA CYS A 289 12.54 1.77 -1.90
C CYS A 289 12.66 1.27 -0.45
N GLY A 290 11.90 1.80 0.49
CA GLY A 290 12.18 1.66 1.92
C GLY A 290 11.78 0.31 2.54
N SER A 291 10.80 -0.36 1.95
CA SER A 291 10.24 -1.59 2.53
C SER A 291 9.72 -2.53 1.44
N ARG A 292 10.09 -3.80 1.53
CA ARG A 292 9.52 -4.89 0.72
C ARG A 292 8.05 -5.10 1.05
N LEU A 293 7.68 -5.05 2.33
CA LEU A 293 6.28 -5.21 2.76
C LEU A 293 5.39 -4.16 2.09
N TYR A 294 5.87 -2.91 2.01
CA TYR A 294 5.14 -1.85 1.32
C TYR A 294 4.79 -2.21 -0.13
N PHE A 295 5.77 -2.75 -0.90
CA PHE A 295 5.51 -3.19 -2.28
C PHE A 295 4.60 -4.40 -2.37
N VAL A 296 4.69 -5.34 -1.44
CA VAL A 296 3.80 -6.50 -1.41
C VAL A 296 2.35 -6.02 -1.26
N TRP A 297 2.07 -5.16 -0.29
CA TRP A 297 0.71 -4.64 -0.07
C TRP A 297 0.20 -3.75 -1.21
N MET A 298 1.07 -2.93 -1.79
CA MET A 298 0.73 -2.02 -2.88
C MET A 298 0.57 -2.72 -4.24
N LEU A 299 1.52 -3.59 -4.64
CA LEU A 299 1.56 -4.19 -5.99
C LEU A 299 1.06 -5.62 -6.04
N HIS A 300 1.37 -6.46 -5.05
CA HIS A 300 0.92 -7.86 -5.05
C HIS A 300 -0.54 -7.97 -4.61
N PHE A 301 -0.84 -7.47 -3.41
CA PHE A 301 -2.19 -7.49 -2.86
C PHE A 301 -3.10 -6.42 -3.48
N GLY A 302 -2.58 -5.26 -3.89
CA GLY A 302 -3.41 -4.22 -4.51
C GLY A 302 -4.16 -3.32 -3.53
N THR A 303 -3.75 -3.29 -2.26
CA THR A 303 -4.31 -2.44 -1.20
C THR A 303 -3.84 -0.99 -1.30
N VAL A 304 -4.06 -0.37 -2.47
CA VAL A 304 -3.50 0.93 -2.85
C VAL A 304 -3.99 2.09 -1.97
N GLY A 305 -5.25 2.08 -1.55
CA GLY A 305 -5.81 3.11 -0.65
C GLY A 305 -5.09 3.16 0.70
N ALA A 306 -5.03 2.01 1.38
CA ALA A 306 -4.30 1.85 2.63
C ALA A 306 -2.79 2.15 2.49
N SER A 307 -2.18 1.70 1.39
CA SER A 307 -0.76 1.96 1.10
C SER A 307 -0.45 3.45 0.91
N LEU A 308 -1.34 4.21 0.26
CA LEU A 308 -1.19 5.66 0.12
C LEU A 308 -1.35 6.36 1.47
N ALA A 309 -2.41 6.04 2.22
CA ALA A 309 -2.67 6.59 3.54
C ALA A 309 -1.47 6.39 4.49
N GLY A 310 -0.95 5.17 4.52
CA GLY A 310 0.25 4.79 5.28
C GLY A 310 1.50 5.61 4.93
N ALA A 311 1.75 5.79 3.64
CA ALA A 311 2.93 6.51 3.15
C ALA A 311 2.91 8.01 3.47
N MET A 312 1.76 8.57 3.84
CA MET A 312 1.65 9.98 4.22
C MET A 312 2.14 10.29 5.64
N LEU A 313 2.27 9.29 6.52
CA LEU A 313 2.65 9.50 7.92
C LEU A 313 3.96 10.29 8.10
N PRO A 314 5.08 9.99 7.40
CA PRO A 314 6.32 10.74 7.56
C PRO A 314 6.16 12.21 7.13
N ALA A 315 5.37 12.46 6.08
CA ALA A 315 5.09 13.80 5.57
C ALA A 315 4.18 14.57 6.54
N ALA A 316 3.12 13.95 7.06
CA ALA A 316 2.20 14.54 8.03
C ALA A 316 2.94 14.98 9.30
N LEU A 317 3.79 14.11 9.85
CA LEU A 317 4.60 14.43 11.03
C LEU A 317 5.58 15.59 10.75
N ALA A 318 6.27 15.57 9.61
CA ALA A 318 7.26 16.58 9.26
C ALA A 318 6.61 17.96 9.00
N PHE A 319 5.48 18.01 8.30
CA PHE A 319 4.72 19.24 8.10
C PHE A 319 4.12 19.77 9.41
N LEU A 320 3.57 18.91 10.27
CA LEU A 320 3.04 19.31 11.57
C LEU A 320 4.14 19.89 12.46
N TYR A 321 5.28 19.22 12.52
CA TYR A 321 6.46 19.72 13.22
C TYR A 321 6.89 21.10 12.68
N ALA A 322 6.96 21.25 11.36
CA ALA A 322 7.35 22.49 10.70
C ALA A 322 6.35 23.64 10.97
N ALA A 323 5.04 23.35 10.93
CA ALA A 323 3.99 24.32 11.21
C ALA A 323 4.12 24.91 12.62
N ILE A 324 4.47 24.07 13.60
CA ILE A 324 4.55 24.44 15.02
C ILE A 324 5.89 25.09 15.38
N HIS A 325 7.02 24.51 14.95
CA HIS A 325 8.34 24.84 15.51
C HIS A 325 9.15 25.83 14.68
N ARG A 326 8.78 26.11 13.42
CA ARG A 326 9.59 26.98 12.55
C ARG A 326 9.60 28.44 13.02
N ARG A 327 10.77 29.07 12.87
CA ARG A 327 11.04 30.48 13.17
C ARG A 327 11.77 31.13 11.97
N PRO A 328 11.25 32.22 11.36
CA PRO A 328 9.93 32.83 11.56
C PRO A 328 8.78 31.86 11.24
N ALA A 329 7.52 32.27 11.46
CA ALA A 329 6.34 31.43 11.26
C ALA A 329 6.33 30.76 9.88
N ALA A 330 5.86 29.51 9.82
CA ALA A 330 5.86 28.75 8.58
C ALA A 330 4.99 29.42 7.49
N PRO A 331 5.41 29.37 6.21
CA PRO A 331 4.62 29.92 5.10
C PRO A 331 3.35 29.07 4.87
N ARG A 332 2.33 29.67 4.22
CA ARG A 332 1.03 29.03 3.95
C ARG A 332 1.15 27.64 3.29
N ARG A 333 2.12 27.44 2.39
CA ARG A 333 2.41 26.15 1.75
C ARG A 333 2.70 24.98 2.72
N VAL A 334 3.21 25.27 3.93
CA VAL A 334 3.43 24.23 4.96
C VAL A 334 2.11 23.74 5.53
N PHE A 335 1.15 24.66 5.73
CA PHE A 335 -0.19 24.33 6.21
C PHE A 335 -1.01 23.63 5.12
N ALA A 336 -0.88 24.03 3.86
CA ALA A 336 -1.46 23.31 2.73
C ALA A 336 -0.89 21.88 2.61
N GLY A 337 0.45 21.73 2.74
CA GLY A 337 1.08 20.41 2.80
C GLY A 337 0.61 19.57 4.00
N LEU A 338 0.42 20.19 5.16
CA LEU A 338 -0.14 19.53 6.35
C LEU A 338 -1.57 19.05 6.11
N PHE A 339 -2.43 19.90 5.53
CA PHE A 339 -3.80 19.55 5.15
C PHE A 339 -3.81 18.33 4.23
N VAL A 340 -3.06 18.37 3.11
CA VAL A 340 -3.01 17.25 2.14
C VAL A 340 -2.49 15.98 2.80
N ALA A 341 -1.43 16.07 3.61
CA ALA A 341 -0.86 14.91 4.29
C ALA A 341 -1.84 14.27 5.27
N LEU A 342 -2.50 15.07 6.14
CA LEU A 342 -3.48 14.56 7.10
C LEU A 342 -4.75 14.05 6.42
N PHE A 343 -5.24 14.79 5.41
CA PHE A 343 -6.41 14.39 4.63
C PHE A 343 -6.20 13.02 3.99
N LEU A 344 -5.09 12.81 3.27
CA LEU A 344 -4.78 11.53 2.61
C LEU A 344 -4.46 10.43 3.63
N MET A 345 -3.73 10.74 4.70
CA MET A 345 -3.41 9.79 5.77
C MET A 345 -4.68 9.25 6.43
N CYS A 346 -5.63 10.13 6.76
CA CYS A 346 -6.86 9.75 7.47
C CYS A 346 -7.95 9.17 6.56
N GLN A 347 -7.72 8.95 5.27
CA GLN A 347 -8.71 8.28 4.42
C GLN A 347 -8.89 6.81 4.76
N TRP A 348 -7.89 6.18 5.38
CA TRP A 348 -7.98 4.79 5.82
C TRP A 348 -8.23 4.76 7.35
N PRO A 349 -9.33 4.16 7.84
CA PRO A 349 -9.70 4.26 9.26
C PRO A 349 -8.61 3.84 10.27
N PRO A 350 -7.82 2.76 10.05
CA PRO A 350 -6.71 2.43 10.94
C PRO A 350 -5.65 3.53 11.08
N MET A 351 -5.46 4.37 10.06
CA MET A 351 -4.53 5.50 10.13
C MET A 351 -5.10 6.70 10.92
N MET A 352 -6.42 6.79 11.11
CA MET A 352 -7.02 7.78 12.00
C MET A 352 -6.57 7.58 13.45
N LEU A 353 -6.26 6.34 13.86
CA LEU A 353 -5.67 6.06 15.19
C LEU A 353 -4.33 6.79 15.39
N LEU A 354 -3.57 7.01 14.32
CA LEU A 354 -2.30 7.76 14.38
C LEU A 354 -2.51 9.27 14.49
N ALA A 355 -3.73 9.78 14.32
CA ALA A 355 -4.02 11.18 14.67
C ALA A 355 -3.86 11.43 16.17
N VAL A 356 -4.10 10.43 17.03
CA VAL A 356 -3.98 10.53 18.50
C VAL A 356 -2.58 10.98 18.93
N PRO A 357 -1.47 10.26 18.64
CA PRO A 357 -0.14 10.72 19.03
C PRO A 357 0.26 12.04 18.37
N LEU A 358 -0.21 12.33 17.15
CA LEU A 358 0.08 13.61 16.48
C LEU A 358 -0.59 14.79 17.20
N VAL A 359 -1.85 14.65 17.61
CA VAL A 359 -2.59 15.65 18.37
C VAL A 359 -1.97 15.84 19.74
N LEU A 360 -1.65 14.76 20.47
CA LEU A 360 -0.99 14.83 21.78
C LEU A 360 0.35 15.57 21.70
N LEU A 361 1.18 15.26 20.70
CA LEU A 361 2.45 15.97 20.47
C LEU A 361 2.22 17.46 20.16
N ALA A 362 1.20 17.79 19.37
CA ALA A 362 0.84 19.17 19.10
C ALA A 362 0.36 19.91 20.37
N LEU A 363 -0.48 19.28 21.19
CA LEU A 363 -0.94 19.82 22.47
C LEU A 363 0.22 20.04 23.45
N CYS A 364 1.14 19.08 23.58
CA CYS A 364 2.35 19.26 24.39
C CYS A 364 3.24 20.41 23.90
N ALA A 365 3.14 20.79 22.62
CA ALA A 365 3.84 21.91 22.03
C ALA A 365 3.03 23.22 22.01
N TRP A 366 1.96 23.36 22.82
CA TRP A 366 1.08 24.54 22.83
C TRP A 366 1.80 25.89 22.89
N ARG A 367 2.82 26.03 23.75
CA ARG A 367 3.65 27.24 23.84
C ARG A 367 4.29 27.66 22.52
N HIS A 368 4.52 26.70 21.62
CA HIS A 368 5.12 26.95 20.31
C HIS A 368 4.08 27.34 19.26
N TRP A 369 2.83 26.89 19.34
CA TRP A 369 1.82 27.21 18.32
C TRP A 369 0.77 28.23 18.75
N TRP A 370 0.65 28.55 20.05
CA TRP A 370 -0.29 29.55 20.58
C TRP A 370 0.03 31.00 20.19
N ARG A 371 1.09 31.22 19.42
CA ARG A 371 1.43 32.53 18.85
C ARG A 371 0.37 32.95 17.83
N PRO A 372 -0.10 34.21 17.79
CA PRO A 372 -1.20 34.64 16.91
C PRO A 372 -1.03 34.24 15.44
N VAL A 373 0.18 34.39 14.89
CA VAL A 373 0.50 34.10 13.48
C VAL A 373 0.40 32.61 13.13
N VAL A 374 0.60 31.71 14.10
CA VAL A 374 0.58 30.24 13.90
C VAL A 374 -0.77 29.67 14.30
N ARG A 375 -1.32 30.14 15.43
CA ARG A 375 -2.56 29.66 16.05
C ARG A 375 -3.71 29.62 15.06
N GLY A 376 -4.03 30.74 14.42
CA GLY A 376 -5.14 30.81 13.46
C GLY A 376 -4.96 29.83 12.31
N ARG A 377 -3.75 29.77 11.73
CA ARG A 377 -3.47 28.89 10.58
C ARG A 377 -3.58 27.41 10.95
N LEU A 378 -3.08 27.02 12.13
CA LEU A 378 -3.14 25.63 12.58
C LEU A 378 -4.58 25.19 12.89
N ILE A 379 -5.36 26.03 13.58
CA ILE A 379 -6.77 25.78 13.86
C ILE A 379 -7.56 25.64 12.55
N TRP A 380 -7.41 26.59 11.62
CA TRP A 380 -8.07 26.51 10.31
C TRP A 380 -7.68 25.26 9.54
N THR A 381 -6.40 24.86 9.59
CA THR A 381 -5.96 23.61 8.95
C THR A 381 -6.67 22.40 9.58
N GLY A 382 -6.78 22.35 10.92
CA GLY A 382 -7.50 21.30 11.63
C GLY A 382 -8.99 21.24 11.27
N VAL A 383 -9.67 22.39 11.25
CA VAL A 383 -11.08 22.50 10.83
C VAL A 383 -11.26 22.00 9.40
N LEU A 384 -10.42 22.43 8.46
CA LEU A 384 -10.48 21.98 7.07
C LEU A 384 -10.27 20.46 6.95
N VAL A 385 -9.33 19.88 7.71
CA VAL A 385 -9.13 18.42 7.73
C VAL A 385 -10.38 17.70 8.24
N VAL A 386 -10.98 18.16 9.33
CA VAL A 386 -12.21 17.56 9.88
C VAL A 386 -13.36 17.64 8.89
N LEU A 387 -13.60 18.82 8.29
CA LEU A 387 -14.66 19.01 7.30
C LEU A 387 -14.44 18.12 6.06
N ALA A 388 -13.20 18.02 5.58
CA ALA A 388 -12.87 17.17 4.42
C ALA A 388 -12.98 15.66 4.73
N LEU A 389 -12.83 15.25 6.00
CA LEU A 389 -12.96 13.87 6.44
C LEU A 389 -14.38 13.50 6.87
N LEU A 390 -15.30 14.46 6.99
CA LEU A 390 -16.65 14.23 7.47
C LEU A 390 -17.37 13.11 6.70
N PRO A 391 -17.33 13.03 5.35
CA PRO A 391 -17.97 11.93 4.62
C PRO A 391 -17.36 10.56 4.97
N THR A 392 -16.05 10.49 5.20
CA THR A 392 -15.35 9.24 5.56
C THR A 392 -15.72 8.81 6.98
N VAL A 393 -15.68 9.74 7.94
CA VAL A 393 -16.04 9.47 9.35
C VAL A 393 -17.50 9.04 9.47
N ALA A 394 -18.40 9.76 8.81
CA ALA A 394 -19.82 9.49 8.85
C ALA A 394 -20.14 8.11 8.23
N GLY A 395 -19.54 7.79 7.08
CA GLY A 395 -19.67 6.48 6.47
C GLY A 395 -19.11 5.33 7.34
N SER A 396 -17.97 5.53 8.00
CA SER A 396 -17.38 4.51 8.90
C SER A 396 -18.19 4.27 10.18
N LEU A 397 -18.81 5.30 10.76
CA LEU A 397 -19.60 5.17 11.98
C LEU A 397 -20.99 4.55 11.74
N LEU A 398 -21.58 4.80 10.56
CA LEU A 398 -22.94 4.30 10.24
C LEU A 398 -22.97 2.96 9.50
N GLY A 399 -21.83 2.47 9.02
CA GLY A 399 -21.69 1.13 8.45
C GLY A 399 -21.75 0.04 9.53
N LYS A 400 -22.96 -0.32 9.97
CA LYS A 400 -23.20 -1.27 11.08
C LYS A 400 -22.45 -2.60 10.94
N THR A 401 -22.49 -3.21 9.74
CA THR A 401 -22.01 -4.59 9.53
C THR A 401 -20.48 -4.75 9.59
N VAL A 402 -19.72 -3.79 9.07
CA VAL A 402 -18.25 -3.86 9.07
C VAL A 402 -17.69 -3.57 10.47
N MET A 403 -18.29 -2.61 11.19
CA MET A 403 -17.81 -2.25 12.52
C MET A 403 -18.08 -3.36 13.54
N GLU A 404 -19.25 -4.00 13.48
CA GLU A 404 -19.59 -5.16 14.32
C GLU A 404 -18.56 -6.29 14.13
N HIS A 405 -18.29 -6.69 12.89
CA HIS A 405 -17.29 -7.73 12.59
C HIS A 405 -15.87 -7.34 13.03
N VAL A 406 -15.49 -6.06 12.89
CA VAL A 406 -14.16 -5.59 13.30
C VAL A 406 -13.97 -5.61 14.82
N LEU A 407 -15.05 -5.41 15.58
CA LEU A 407 -15.04 -5.41 17.05
C LEU A 407 -15.22 -6.81 17.65
N GLU A 408 -15.66 -7.79 16.86
CA GLU A 408 -15.69 -9.19 17.29
C GLU A 408 -14.29 -9.68 17.66
N THR A 409 -14.14 -10.12 18.90
CA THR A 409 -12.87 -10.65 19.42
C THR A 409 -12.99 -12.17 19.54
N PRO A 410 -12.48 -12.96 18.57
CA PRO A 410 -12.50 -14.41 18.69
C PRO A 410 -11.71 -14.86 19.94
N ALA A 411 -12.21 -15.90 20.62
CA ALA A 411 -11.56 -16.46 21.80
C ALA A 411 -10.18 -17.02 21.45
N GLY A 412 -9.12 -16.35 21.91
CA GLY A 412 -7.75 -16.78 21.64
C GLY A 412 -7.32 -17.93 22.55
N GLN A 413 -6.78 -18.99 21.96
CA GLN A 413 -6.19 -20.11 22.71
C GLN A 413 -4.85 -19.69 23.35
N GLY A 414 -4.66 -20.04 24.63
CA GLY A 414 -3.41 -19.83 25.37
C GLY A 414 -3.28 -18.49 26.12
N GLY A 415 -2.27 -18.41 26.99
CA GLY A 415 -2.03 -17.25 27.87
C GLY A 415 -1.72 -15.96 27.10
N LEU A 416 -2.29 -14.83 27.56
CA LEU A 416 -2.15 -13.52 26.92
C LEU A 416 -0.69 -13.09 26.73
N ALA A 417 0.16 -13.28 27.75
CA ALA A 417 1.57 -12.91 27.70
C ALA A 417 2.35 -13.70 26.61
N ALA A 418 2.03 -14.99 26.44
CA ALA A 418 2.64 -15.82 25.40
C ALA A 418 2.21 -15.34 24.01
N ARG A 419 0.92 -15.03 23.81
CA ARG A 419 0.40 -14.49 22.54
C ARG A 419 1.04 -13.15 22.18
N LEU A 420 1.15 -12.23 23.14
CA LEU A 420 1.81 -10.93 22.95
C LEU A 420 3.29 -11.10 22.59
N ARG A 421 4.02 -11.98 23.29
CA ARG A 421 5.43 -12.25 22.98
C ARG A 421 5.60 -12.83 21.59
N THR A 422 4.79 -13.82 21.22
CA THR A 422 4.85 -14.46 19.90
C THR A 422 4.55 -13.47 18.78
N ASN A 423 3.50 -12.64 18.94
CA ASN A 423 3.17 -11.61 17.96
C ASN A 423 4.30 -10.56 17.85
N PHE A 424 4.80 -10.05 18.98
CA PHE A 424 5.91 -9.10 18.96
C PHE A 424 7.14 -9.64 18.23
N LEU A 425 7.54 -10.89 18.51
CA LEU A 425 8.69 -11.52 17.86
C LEU A 425 8.46 -11.74 16.37
N SER A 426 7.26 -12.18 15.96
CA SER A 426 6.95 -12.42 14.54
C SER A 426 6.95 -11.11 13.74
N GLN A 427 6.31 -10.06 14.24
CA GLN A 427 6.23 -8.77 13.56
C GLN A 427 7.60 -8.08 13.50
N THR A 428 8.37 -8.13 14.59
CA THR A 428 9.71 -7.52 14.63
C THR A 428 10.69 -8.26 13.72
N SER A 429 10.64 -9.60 13.69
CA SER A 429 11.44 -10.40 12.75
C SER A 429 11.06 -10.08 11.30
N GLY A 430 9.76 -9.99 11.00
CA GLY A 430 9.24 -9.56 9.71
C GLY A 430 9.77 -8.19 9.29
N LEU A 431 9.81 -7.22 10.21
CA LEU A 431 10.37 -5.89 9.96
C LEU A 431 11.86 -5.92 9.64
N LEU A 432 12.67 -6.65 10.42
CA LEU A 432 14.10 -6.73 10.17
C LEU A 432 14.42 -7.25 8.76
N MET A 433 13.68 -8.28 8.33
CA MET A 433 13.97 -8.97 7.08
C MET A 433 13.44 -8.22 5.86
N ASN A 434 12.36 -7.47 6.01
CA ASN A 434 11.70 -6.81 4.87
C ASN A 434 11.97 -5.31 4.73
N VAL A 435 12.61 -4.67 5.70
CA VAL A 435 12.95 -3.24 5.64
C VAL A 435 14.34 -3.05 5.05
N ASN A 436 14.51 -1.99 4.24
CA ASN A 436 15.80 -1.64 3.66
C ASN A 436 16.84 -1.45 4.78
N PRO A 437 18.05 -2.07 4.70
CA PRO A 437 19.08 -1.96 5.74
C PRO A 437 19.45 -0.51 6.10
N LEU A 438 19.41 0.41 5.14
CA LEU A 438 19.61 1.83 5.39
C LEU A 438 18.51 2.41 6.29
N VAL A 439 17.24 2.08 6.04
CA VAL A 439 16.11 2.52 6.86
C VAL A 439 16.17 1.86 8.23
N LEU A 440 16.48 0.57 8.29
CA LEU A 440 16.52 -0.17 9.54
C LEU A 440 17.62 0.33 10.48
N VAL A 441 18.89 0.30 10.04
CA VAL A 441 20.03 0.65 10.88
C VAL A 441 20.11 2.17 11.07
N ALA A 442 20.08 2.94 9.98
CA ALA A 442 20.20 4.40 10.10
C ALA A 442 18.92 5.05 10.62
N GLY A 443 17.74 4.45 10.40
CA GLY A 443 16.50 4.95 10.98
C GLY A 443 16.42 4.68 12.47
N ALA A 444 16.58 3.42 12.91
CA ALA A 444 16.50 3.07 14.33
C ALA A 444 17.58 3.79 15.16
N ALA A 445 18.84 3.77 14.70
CA ALA A 445 19.90 4.53 15.36
C ALA A 445 19.76 6.04 15.16
N GLY A 446 19.25 6.46 14.00
CA GLY A 446 19.00 7.85 13.66
C GLY A 446 18.05 8.51 14.63
N VAL A 447 17.03 7.79 15.13
CA VAL A 447 16.15 8.31 16.19
C VAL A 447 17.00 8.82 17.36
N TRP A 448 17.95 8.05 17.86
CA TRP A 448 18.79 8.46 19.01
C TRP A 448 19.79 9.57 18.68
N VAL A 449 20.29 9.58 17.44
CA VAL A 449 21.43 10.41 16.99
C VAL A 449 21.02 11.72 16.32
N MET A 450 19.74 11.86 15.93
CA MET A 450 19.23 13.07 15.27
C MET A 450 19.62 14.35 16.03
N PRO A 451 20.21 15.35 15.34
CA PRO A 451 20.65 16.59 16.00
C PRO A 451 19.48 17.45 16.46
N TRP A 452 18.29 17.29 15.86
CA TRP A 452 17.08 18.03 16.19
C TRP A 452 16.35 17.40 17.37
N LYS A 453 16.67 17.85 18.58
CA LYS A 453 16.13 17.31 19.85
C LYS A 453 14.61 17.16 19.85
N TRP A 454 13.87 18.16 19.35
CA TRP A 454 12.40 18.17 19.35
C TRP A 454 11.82 17.23 18.30
N LEU A 455 12.29 17.31 17.05
CA LEU A 455 11.85 16.40 15.99
C LEU A 455 12.11 14.94 16.35
N ARG A 456 13.24 14.66 17.00
CA ARG A 456 13.54 13.34 17.54
C ARG A 456 12.48 12.85 18.54
N ARG A 457 12.07 13.68 19.50
CA ARG A 457 11.04 13.32 20.49
C ARG A 457 9.70 13.01 19.82
N TRP A 458 9.36 13.78 18.80
CA TRP A 458 8.15 13.58 18.00
C TRP A 458 8.18 12.24 17.26
N VAL A 459 9.27 11.96 16.55
CA VAL A 459 9.45 10.66 15.86
C VAL A 459 9.43 9.51 16.86
N ALA A 460 10.14 9.62 17.98
CA ALA A 460 10.17 8.57 19.01
C ALA A 460 8.79 8.31 19.63
N GLY A 461 8.00 9.37 19.89
CA GLY A 461 6.65 9.24 20.44
C GLY A 461 5.70 8.50 19.49
N VAL A 462 5.68 8.87 18.21
CA VAL A 462 4.85 8.17 17.21
C VAL A 462 5.36 6.75 16.97
N LEU A 463 6.68 6.53 16.93
CA LEU A 463 7.25 5.20 16.75
C LEU A 463 6.90 4.27 17.91
N LEU A 464 6.96 4.75 19.16
CA LEU A 464 6.56 3.98 20.33
C LEU A 464 5.08 3.58 20.26
N PHE A 465 4.21 4.52 19.86
CA PHE A 465 2.79 4.24 19.66
C PHE A 465 2.56 3.18 18.58
N LEU A 466 3.28 3.26 17.46
CA LEU A 466 3.21 2.24 16.40
C LEU A 466 3.66 0.87 16.87
N VAL A 467 4.75 0.79 17.65
CA VAL A 467 5.23 -0.47 18.24
C VAL A 467 4.17 -1.07 19.14
N LEU A 468 3.53 -0.25 19.99
CA LEU A 468 2.39 -0.69 20.79
C LEU A 468 1.25 -1.22 19.92
N LEU A 469 0.87 -0.49 18.86
CA LEU A 469 -0.21 -0.91 17.96
C LEU A 469 0.07 -2.24 17.28
N PHE A 470 1.17 -2.41 16.55
CA PHE A 470 1.38 -3.68 15.81
C PHE A 470 1.72 -4.87 16.72
N SER A 471 2.12 -4.62 17.97
CA SER A 471 2.52 -5.69 18.90
C SER A 471 1.38 -6.15 19.80
N VAL A 472 0.57 -5.21 20.32
CA VAL A 472 -0.51 -5.49 21.28
C VAL A 472 -1.85 -5.58 20.58
N ALA A 473 -2.15 -4.65 19.67
CA ALA A 473 -3.49 -4.53 19.12
C ALA A 473 -3.95 -5.74 18.30
N PRO A 474 -3.11 -6.47 17.52
CA PRO A 474 -3.54 -7.70 16.85
C PRO A 474 -3.99 -8.81 17.80
N VAL A 475 -3.52 -8.79 19.06
CA VAL A 475 -3.94 -9.78 20.07
C VAL A 475 -5.28 -9.39 20.70
N CYS A 476 -5.56 -8.09 20.81
CA CYS A 476 -6.78 -7.56 21.40
C CYS A 476 -7.91 -7.34 20.38
N LEU A 477 -7.56 -7.00 19.13
CA LEU A 477 -8.43 -6.59 18.03
C LEU A 477 -7.92 -7.21 16.70
N PRO A 478 -7.96 -8.56 16.57
CA PRO A 478 -7.35 -9.26 15.43
C PRO A 478 -7.97 -8.85 14.08
N ASN A 479 -9.28 -8.56 14.05
CA ASN A 479 -9.99 -8.23 12.82
C ASN A 479 -9.66 -6.83 12.26
N MET A 480 -9.01 -5.96 13.05
CA MET A 480 -8.54 -4.64 12.57
C MET A 480 -7.27 -4.71 11.71
N GLN A 481 -6.61 -5.87 11.64
CA GLN A 481 -5.38 -6.09 10.86
C GLN A 481 -4.26 -5.08 11.21
N LEU A 482 -4.15 -4.71 12.49
CA LEU A 482 -3.23 -3.67 12.97
C LEU A 482 -1.76 -4.11 12.94
N GLU A 483 -1.47 -5.37 12.65
CA GLU A 483 -0.12 -5.85 12.35
C GLU A 483 0.49 -5.09 11.16
N ARG A 484 -0.35 -4.59 10.24
CA ARG A 484 0.06 -3.74 9.11
C ARG A 484 0.70 -2.42 9.55
N MET A 485 0.53 -1.99 10.80
CA MET A 485 1.17 -0.79 11.35
C MET A 485 2.71 -0.91 11.40
N ALA A 486 3.25 -2.13 11.32
CA ALA A 486 4.67 -2.37 11.10
C ALA A 486 5.19 -1.66 9.83
N ILE A 487 4.41 -1.67 8.74
CA ILE A 487 4.77 -1.00 7.47
C ILE A 487 4.91 0.51 7.70
N MET A 488 4.04 1.08 8.52
CA MET A 488 4.01 2.52 8.82
C MET A 488 5.18 2.91 9.71
N ALA A 489 5.58 2.03 10.63
CA ALA A 489 6.82 2.19 11.40
C ALA A 489 8.05 2.24 10.49
N ALA A 490 8.14 1.35 9.50
CA ALA A 490 9.21 1.37 8.50
C ALA A 490 9.22 2.67 7.68
N GLY A 491 8.05 3.15 7.25
CA GLY A 491 7.92 4.45 6.58
C GLY A 491 8.38 5.61 7.45
N LEU A 492 7.98 5.63 8.73
CA LEU A 492 8.38 6.67 9.68
C LEU A 492 9.90 6.71 9.92
N LEU A 493 10.56 5.54 9.95
CA LEU A 493 12.01 5.42 10.10
C LEU A 493 12.81 6.04 8.93
N VAL A 494 12.18 6.34 7.80
CA VAL A 494 12.83 7.05 6.69
C VAL A 494 13.29 8.46 7.10
N LEU A 495 12.53 9.15 7.96
CA LEU A 495 12.87 10.49 8.44
C LEU A 495 14.21 10.53 9.24
N PRO A 496 14.38 9.72 10.32
CA PRO A 496 15.66 9.65 11.02
C PRO A 496 16.78 9.08 10.14
N ALA A 497 16.49 8.13 9.25
CA ALA A 497 17.49 7.60 8.32
C ALA A 497 18.03 8.71 7.40
N ALA A 498 17.14 9.49 6.77
CA ALA A 498 17.50 10.61 5.91
C ALA A 498 18.33 11.69 6.65
N ALA A 499 17.96 12.00 7.88
CA ALA A 499 18.69 12.92 8.74
C ALA A 499 20.13 12.46 9.01
N TRP A 500 20.32 11.17 9.29
CA TRP A 500 21.63 10.60 9.58
C TRP A 500 22.49 10.40 8.32
N LEU A 501 21.91 9.85 7.25
CA LEU A 501 22.61 9.58 6.00
C LEU A 501 23.13 10.88 5.36
N ARG A 502 22.37 11.98 5.47
CA ARG A 502 22.86 13.33 5.14
C ARG A 502 24.14 13.66 5.90
N VAL A 503 24.15 13.44 7.21
CA VAL A 503 25.29 13.75 8.07
C VAL A 503 26.52 12.93 7.66
N ALA A 504 26.34 11.67 7.28
CA ALA A 504 27.42 10.80 6.81
C ALA A 504 27.94 11.22 5.42
N LEU A 505 27.05 11.49 4.46
CA LEU A 505 27.43 11.84 3.09
C LEU A 505 28.00 13.26 2.95
N ASP A 506 27.50 14.22 3.74
CA ASP A 506 28.04 15.59 3.74
C ASP A 506 29.39 15.70 4.48
N ASN A 507 29.79 14.68 5.27
CA ASN A 507 31.09 14.67 5.95
C ASN A 507 32.21 14.31 4.96
N ARG A 508 33.20 15.21 4.82
CA ARG A 508 34.30 15.06 3.87
C ARG A 508 35.55 14.39 4.43
N SER A 509 35.52 13.93 5.69
CA SER A 509 36.65 13.23 6.29
C SER A 509 37.07 12.02 5.44
N PRO A 510 38.34 11.93 5.00
CA PRO A 510 38.82 10.79 4.22
C PRO A 510 38.72 9.49 5.00
N ARG A 511 38.74 9.55 6.34
CA ARG A 511 38.60 8.39 7.24
C ARG A 511 37.24 7.69 7.12
N LEU A 512 36.21 8.41 6.66
CA LEU A 512 34.86 7.90 6.48
C LEU A 512 34.55 7.50 5.03
N LEU A 513 35.57 7.40 4.17
CA LEU A 513 35.39 7.12 2.75
C LEU A 513 34.65 5.80 2.52
N VAL A 514 35.05 4.72 3.19
CA VAL A 514 34.42 3.40 3.06
C VAL A 514 32.96 3.44 3.52
N ALA A 515 32.65 4.08 4.65
CA ALA A 515 31.27 4.20 5.14
C ALA A 515 30.37 4.95 4.14
N ARG A 516 30.87 6.02 3.50
CA ARG A 516 30.13 6.74 2.46
C ARG A 516 29.93 5.90 1.20
N ALA A 517 30.97 5.18 0.78
CA ALA A 517 30.89 4.28 -0.37
C ALA A 517 29.85 3.17 -0.16
N VAL A 518 29.80 2.58 1.05
CA VAL A 518 28.77 1.60 1.43
C VAL A 518 27.37 2.20 1.35
N ILE A 519 27.15 3.40 1.89
CA ILE A 519 25.84 4.08 1.81
C ILE A 519 25.41 4.29 0.37
N LEU A 520 26.29 4.82 -0.49
CA LEU A 520 25.98 5.05 -1.90
C LEU A 520 25.74 3.74 -2.66
N ALA A 521 26.55 2.71 -2.41
CA ALA A 521 26.37 1.39 -2.99
C ALA A 521 25.01 0.80 -2.61
N LEU A 522 24.62 0.89 -1.34
CA LEU A 522 23.30 0.41 -0.88
C LEU A 522 22.15 1.18 -1.53
N LEU A 523 22.25 2.51 -1.67
CA LEU A 523 21.24 3.30 -2.37
C LEU A 523 21.06 2.86 -3.83
N VAL A 524 22.16 2.62 -4.55
CA VAL A 524 22.11 2.11 -5.93
C VAL A 524 21.56 0.68 -5.98
N CYS A 525 22.01 -0.21 -5.09
CA CYS A 525 21.47 -1.56 -4.99
C CYS A 525 19.97 -1.57 -4.70
N SER A 526 19.45 -0.61 -3.91
CA SER A 526 18.01 -0.49 -3.65
C SER A 526 17.22 -0.17 -4.91
N LEU A 527 17.77 0.62 -5.84
CA LEU A 527 17.16 0.83 -7.16
C LEU A 527 17.19 -0.45 -8.01
N THR A 528 18.29 -1.20 -8.01
CA THR A 528 18.35 -2.49 -8.70
C THR A 528 17.33 -3.49 -8.12
N ASN A 529 17.10 -3.45 -6.81
CA ASN A 529 16.06 -4.26 -6.16
C ASN A 529 14.66 -3.85 -6.64
N LEU A 530 14.40 -2.54 -6.71
CA LEU A 530 13.17 -1.96 -7.19
C LEU A 530 12.87 -2.38 -8.63
N ALA A 531 13.89 -2.47 -9.48
CA ALA A 531 13.74 -2.97 -10.85
C ALA A 531 13.19 -4.41 -10.89
N ARG A 532 13.52 -5.25 -9.90
CA ARG A 532 12.95 -6.60 -9.81
C ARG A 532 11.51 -6.59 -9.31
N VAL A 533 11.20 -5.73 -8.35
CA VAL A 533 9.82 -5.50 -7.88
C VAL A 533 8.94 -5.12 -9.06
N TYR A 534 9.30 -4.08 -9.81
CA TYR A 534 8.47 -3.55 -10.89
C TYR A 534 8.44 -4.42 -12.16
N LYS A 535 9.33 -5.42 -12.27
CA LYS A 535 9.27 -6.50 -13.27
C LYS A 535 8.49 -7.73 -12.78
N SER A 536 7.89 -7.67 -11.58
CA SER A 536 7.30 -8.82 -10.89
C SER A 536 8.22 -10.04 -10.81
N ARG A 537 9.53 -9.83 -10.60
CA ARG A 537 10.55 -10.90 -10.41
C ARG A 537 10.86 -11.13 -8.94
N THR A 538 9.81 -11.21 -8.13
CA THR A 538 9.87 -11.41 -6.68
C THR A 538 8.95 -12.57 -6.29
N PRO A 539 9.04 -13.15 -5.08
CA PRO A 539 8.11 -14.18 -4.64
C PRO A 539 6.65 -13.71 -4.59
N ALA A 540 6.41 -12.42 -4.32
CA ALA A 540 5.09 -11.80 -4.31
C ALA A 540 4.82 -11.16 -5.68
N THR A 541 4.42 -12.00 -6.64
CA THR A 541 4.22 -11.61 -8.04
C THR A 541 2.88 -10.92 -8.27
N TYR A 542 2.83 -9.98 -9.21
CA TYR A 542 1.59 -9.40 -9.71
C TYR A 542 1.58 -9.48 -11.23
N THR A 543 0.38 -9.45 -11.81
CA THR A 543 0.18 -9.57 -13.25
C THR A 543 -0.58 -8.36 -13.79
N GLY A 544 -0.53 -8.10 -15.10
CA GLY A 544 -1.57 -7.31 -15.75
C GLY A 544 -2.83 -8.14 -15.96
N ILE A 545 -3.85 -7.56 -16.60
CA ILE A 545 -5.07 -8.29 -16.99
C ILE A 545 -4.69 -9.44 -17.93
N ARG A 546 -4.93 -10.68 -17.49
CA ARG A 546 -4.58 -11.90 -18.23
C ARG A 546 -5.42 -12.05 -19.50
N PRO A 547 -4.89 -12.70 -20.55
CA PRO A 547 -5.65 -13.00 -21.77
C PRO A 547 -6.95 -13.78 -21.49
N SER A 548 -6.92 -14.76 -20.59
CA SER A 548 -8.09 -15.54 -20.16
C SER A 548 -9.22 -14.67 -19.62
N ILE A 549 -8.90 -13.62 -18.86
CA ILE A 549 -9.91 -12.68 -18.35
C ILE A 549 -10.45 -11.79 -19.47
N ARG A 550 -9.63 -11.39 -20.44
CA ARG A 550 -10.09 -10.62 -21.61
C ARG A 550 -11.02 -11.44 -22.49
N GLU A 551 -10.66 -12.70 -22.71
CA GLU A 551 -11.47 -13.66 -23.46
C GLU A 551 -12.81 -13.92 -22.77
N LEU A 552 -12.81 -14.23 -21.47
CA LEU A 552 -14.03 -14.35 -20.68
C LEU A 552 -14.88 -13.07 -20.74
N THR A 553 -14.26 -11.91 -20.60
CA THR A 553 -14.96 -10.61 -20.66
C THR A 553 -15.61 -10.38 -22.03
N ALA A 554 -14.88 -10.67 -23.11
CA ALA A 554 -15.39 -10.54 -24.48
C ALA A 554 -16.54 -11.50 -24.73
N TRP A 555 -16.39 -12.76 -24.33
CA TRP A 555 -17.43 -13.78 -24.45
C TRP A 555 -18.68 -13.38 -23.66
N VAL A 556 -18.53 -12.92 -22.42
CA VAL A 556 -19.67 -12.47 -21.59
C VAL A 556 -20.40 -11.31 -22.25
N ARG A 557 -19.67 -10.36 -22.84
CA ARG A 557 -20.27 -9.22 -23.54
C ARG A 557 -21.05 -9.64 -24.79
N GLU A 558 -20.58 -10.67 -25.49
CA GLU A 558 -21.19 -11.16 -26.73
C GLU A 558 -22.38 -12.09 -26.46
N GLN A 559 -22.24 -13.02 -25.51
CA GLN A 559 -23.16 -14.14 -25.34
C GLN A 559 -24.18 -13.92 -24.22
N VAL A 560 -23.87 -13.13 -23.19
CA VAL A 560 -24.84 -12.80 -22.14
C VAL A 560 -25.73 -11.65 -22.65
N PRO A 561 -27.07 -11.80 -22.69
CA PRO A 561 -27.97 -10.75 -23.11
C PRO A 561 -27.86 -9.50 -22.23
N ALA A 562 -28.13 -8.32 -22.80
CA ALA A 562 -28.04 -7.04 -22.08
C ALA A 562 -29.06 -6.93 -20.92
N ASP A 563 -30.19 -7.62 -21.02
CA ASP A 563 -31.24 -7.77 -20.01
C ASP A 563 -31.04 -9.00 -19.10
N GLY A 564 -30.04 -9.84 -19.38
CA GLY A 564 -29.67 -10.99 -18.56
C GLY A 564 -28.66 -10.67 -17.46
N ARG A 565 -28.37 -11.68 -16.64
CA ARG A 565 -27.27 -11.71 -15.66
C ARG A 565 -26.40 -12.95 -15.81
N LEU A 566 -25.13 -12.80 -15.45
CA LEU A 566 -24.19 -13.92 -15.27
C LEU A 566 -24.08 -14.26 -13.78
N LEU A 567 -24.30 -15.50 -13.39
CA LEU A 567 -24.12 -15.98 -12.04
C LEU A 567 -22.81 -16.77 -11.91
N PHE A 568 -22.03 -16.50 -10.88
CA PHE A 568 -20.91 -17.36 -10.49
C PHE A 568 -21.38 -18.33 -9.39
N ALA A 569 -21.43 -19.62 -9.71
CA ALA A 569 -21.92 -20.63 -8.79
C ALA A 569 -20.80 -21.13 -7.87
N GLY A 570 -21.05 -21.11 -6.56
CA GLY A 570 -20.08 -21.41 -5.51
C GLY A 570 -19.06 -20.30 -5.26
N SER A 571 -18.03 -20.66 -4.49
CA SER A 571 -16.99 -19.72 -4.04
C SER A 571 -16.03 -19.34 -5.17
N VAL A 572 -15.88 -18.04 -5.43
CA VAL A 572 -15.07 -17.46 -6.52
C VAL A 572 -13.67 -16.98 -6.09
N VAL A 573 -13.51 -16.44 -4.88
CA VAL A 573 -12.26 -15.94 -4.27
C VAL A 573 -11.30 -15.26 -5.27
N HIS A 574 -10.15 -15.88 -5.57
CA HIS A 574 -9.16 -15.44 -6.57
C HIS A 574 -9.03 -16.41 -7.74
N ALA A 575 -10.04 -17.29 -7.94
CA ALA A 575 -9.96 -18.33 -8.96
C ALA A 575 -9.78 -17.72 -10.35
N TYR A 576 -10.44 -16.60 -10.64
CA TYR A 576 -10.46 -16.02 -11.98
C TYR A 576 -9.27 -15.07 -12.19
N GLY A 577 -8.21 -15.59 -12.84
CA GLY A 577 -7.08 -14.78 -13.29
C GLY A 577 -6.20 -14.23 -12.16
N ARG A 578 -6.18 -14.90 -11.00
CA ARG A 578 -5.48 -14.51 -9.75
C ARG A 578 -5.98 -13.23 -9.09
N GLY A 579 -7.14 -12.71 -9.48
CA GLY A 579 -7.75 -11.53 -8.88
C GLY A 579 -9.18 -11.81 -8.44
N HIS A 580 -9.73 -10.90 -7.64
CA HIS A 580 -11.17 -10.89 -7.38
C HIS A 580 -11.97 -10.53 -8.64
N ILE A 581 -13.22 -10.95 -8.68
CA ILE A 581 -14.11 -10.70 -9.83
C ILE A 581 -14.85 -9.36 -9.75
N ALA A 582 -14.67 -8.56 -8.69
CA ALA A 582 -15.35 -7.28 -8.43
C ALA A 582 -15.47 -6.36 -9.66
N TYR A 583 -14.42 -6.26 -10.48
CA TYR A 583 -14.38 -5.34 -11.62
C TYR A 583 -14.96 -5.92 -12.91
N LEU A 584 -15.26 -7.22 -12.94
CA LEU A 584 -15.77 -7.92 -14.11
C LEU A 584 -17.08 -7.34 -14.68
N PRO A 585 -18.07 -6.88 -13.87
CA PRO A 585 -19.28 -6.28 -14.40
C PRO A 585 -19.01 -5.05 -15.28
N LEU A 586 -18.04 -4.22 -14.89
CA LEU A 586 -17.65 -3.03 -15.63
C LEU A 586 -16.82 -3.39 -16.86
N LEU A 587 -15.93 -4.38 -16.74
CA LEU A 587 -15.17 -4.89 -17.88
C LEU A 587 -16.09 -5.50 -18.94
N ALA A 588 -17.05 -6.33 -18.55
CA ALA A 588 -17.94 -7.04 -19.47
C ALA A 588 -19.12 -6.19 -19.93
N GLY A 589 -19.51 -5.17 -19.15
CA GLY A 589 -20.73 -4.41 -19.37
C GLY A 589 -21.98 -5.24 -19.10
N ARG A 590 -21.92 -6.11 -18.08
CA ARG A 590 -23.02 -7.02 -17.70
C ARG A 590 -23.17 -7.06 -16.18
N GLU A 591 -24.40 -7.22 -15.72
CA GLU A 591 -24.68 -7.44 -14.29
C GLU A 591 -24.31 -8.88 -13.91
N ILE A 592 -23.70 -9.02 -12.73
CA ILE A 592 -23.15 -10.30 -12.26
C ILE A 592 -23.71 -10.63 -10.87
N MET A 593 -23.84 -11.92 -10.57
CA MET A 593 -24.23 -12.40 -9.26
C MET A 593 -23.17 -13.36 -8.69
N ALA A 594 -22.78 -13.18 -7.43
CA ALA A 594 -21.80 -14.01 -6.74
C ALA A 594 -21.90 -13.83 -5.22
N CYS A 595 -21.44 -14.82 -4.45
CA CYS A 595 -21.35 -14.74 -2.99
C CYS A 595 -20.27 -13.79 -2.49
N ASP A 596 -19.08 -13.84 -3.10
CA ASP A 596 -17.91 -13.06 -2.67
C ASP A 596 -17.18 -12.47 -3.87
N TYR A 597 -17.53 -11.26 -4.27
CA TYR A 597 -16.86 -10.58 -5.39
C TYR A 597 -15.73 -9.65 -4.95
N TYR A 598 -15.63 -9.30 -3.66
CA TYR A 598 -14.62 -8.37 -3.13
C TYR A 598 -13.46 -9.04 -2.38
N GLY A 599 -13.56 -10.33 -2.04
CA GLY A 599 -12.66 -10.97 -1.08
C GLY A 599 -13.05 -10.68 0.36
N PHE A 600 -14.34 -10.73 0.68
CA PHE A 600 -14.84 -10.43 2.01
C PHE A 600 -14.19 -11.32 3.08
N PRO A 601 -13.98 -10.82 4.31
CA PRO A 601 -13.46 -11.62 5.41
C PRO A 601 -14.26 -12.90 5.60
N ALA A 602 -13.57 -13.98 6.01
CA ALA A 602 -14.21 -15.25 6.30
C ALA A 602 -15.32 -15.07 7.35
N GLY A 603 -16.51 -15.60 7.06
CA GLY A 603 -17.69 -15.47 7.93
C GLY A 603 -18.58 -14.25 7.64
N MET A 604 -18.12 -13.27 6.85
CA MET A 604 -18.97 -12.12 6.47
C MET A 604 -20.00 -12.47 5.38
N VAL A 605 -19.68 -13.45 4.53
CA VAL A 605 -20.55 -13.95 3.48
C VAL A 605 -20.54 -15.48 3.45
N GLU A 606 -21.68 -16.06 3.10
CA GLU A 606 -21.78 -17.49 2.83
C GLU A 606 -20.89 -17.83 1.62
N SER A 607 -20.10 -18.90 1.71
CA SER A 607 -19.21 -19.29 0.59
C SER A 607 -19.94 -19.97 -0.58
N GLY A 608 -21.17 -20.44 -0.37
CA GLY A 608 -22.03 -21.02 -1.40
C GLY A 608 -22.82 -19.95 -2.16
N TYR A 609 -23.02 -20.16 -3.46
CA TYR A 609 -23.92 -19.33 -4.27
C TYR A 609 -24.58 -20.18 -5.37
N PRO A 610 -25.91 -20.15 -5.57
CA PRO A 610 -26.94 -19.40 -4.81
C PRO A 610 -26.95 -19.62 -3.29
N PRO A 611 -27.63 -18.77 -2.50
CA PRO A 611 -27.68 -18.90 -1.04
C PRO A 611 -28.21 -20.26 -0.57
N GLU A 612 -27.79 -20.69 0.62
CA GLU A 612 -28.14 -22.01 1.17
C GLU A 612 -29.66 -22.26 1.26
N THR A 613 -30.44 -21.22 1.56
CA THR A 613 -31.90 -21.27 1.65
C THR A 613 -32.56 -21.75 0.35
N PHE A 614 -31.96 -21.44 -0.79
CA PHE A 614 -32.38 -21.93 -2.10
C PHE A 614 -31.78 -23.30 -2.41
N ARG A 615 -30.47 -23.49 -2.17
CA ARG A 615 -29.77 -24.74 -2.51
C ARG A 615 -30.33 -25.98 -1.80
N ARG A 616 -30.88 -25.84 -0.59
CA ARG A 616 -31.45 -26.97 0.17
C ARG A 616 -32.84 -27.41 -0.31
N ARG A 617 -33.53 -26.60 -1.13
CA ARG A 617 -34.86 -26.92 -1.64
C ARG A 617 -34.75 -27.63 -2.99
N PRO A 618 -35.54 -28.69 -3.25
CA PRO A 618 -35.64 -29.28 -4.58
C PRO A 618 -36.00 -28.22 -5.64
N GLY A 619 -35.27 -28.17 -6.76
CA GLY A 619 -35.46 -27.15 -7.81
C GLY A 619 -35.11 -25.71 -7.40
N GLY A 620 -34.52 -25.51 -6.22
CA GLY A 620 -34.31 -24.19 -5.64
C GLY A 620 -33.22 -23.37 -6.35
N MET A 621 -32.24 -24.03 -6.98
CA MET A 621 -31.20 -23.33 -7.74
C MET A 621 -31.77 -22.73 -9.03
N GLU A 622 -32.53 -23.52 -9.76
CA GLU A 622 -33.23 -23.17 -11.00
C GLU A 622 -34.20 -22.01 -10.71
N ARG A 623 -34.99 -22.16 -9.65
CA ARG A 623 -35.92 -21.14 -9.18
C ARG A 623 -35.22 -19.82 -8.84
N PHE A 624 -34.11 -19.86 -8.11
CA PHE A 624 -33.31 -18.66 -7.80
C PHE A 624 -32.82 -17.98 -9.08
N MET A 625 -32.28 -18.75 -10.02
CA MET A 625 -31.74 -18.21 -11.27
C MET A 625 -32.84 -17.54 -12.10
N ARG A 626 -34.00 -18.20 -12.27
CA ARG A 626 -35.15 -17.62 -12.95
C ARG A 626 -35.69 -16.39 -12.21
N LEU A 627 -35.81 -16.44 -10.88
CA LEU A 627 -36.26 -15.30 -10.09
C LEU A 627 -35.39 -14.05 -10.28
N HIS A 628 -34.07 -14.23 -10.38
CA HIS A 628 -33.13 -13.13 -10.53
C HIS A 628 -32.71 -12.85 -11.99
N GLY A 629 -33.35 -13.46 -12.99
CA GLY A 629 -33.04 -13.17 -14.40
C GLY A 629 -31.63 -13.60 -14.82
N VAL A 630 -31.13 -14.67 -14.21
CA VAL A 630 -29.85 -15.27 -14.55
C VAL A 630 -30.03 -16.06 -15.85
N THR A 631 -29.32 -15.62 -16.89
CA THR A 631 -29.34 -16.28 -18.21
C THR A 631 -28.18 -17.24 -18.38
N HIS A 632 -27.10 -17.03 -17.62
CA HIS A 632 -25.89 -17.82 -17.70
C HIS A 632 -25.32 -18.03 -16.30
N ALA A 633 -24.78 -19.23 -16.04
CA ALA A 633 -24.07 -19.57 -14.83
C ALA A 633 -22.66 -20.07 -15.17
N ILE A 634 -21.64 -19.62 -14.45
CA ILE A 634 -20.25 -20.06 -14.59
C ILE A 634 -19.75 -20.65 -13.27
N THR A 635 -18.98 -21.74 -13.35
CA THR A 635 -18.34 -22.32 -12.18
C THR A 635 -17.12 -23.16 -12.55
N PHE A 636 -16.26 -23.43 -11.57
CA PHE A 636 -15.18 -24.42 -11.65
C PHE A 636 -15.33 -25.53 -10.60
N ARG A 637 -16.46 -25.57 -9.89
CA ARG A 637 -16.69 -26.49 -8.78
C ARG A 637 -17.37 -27.74 -9.29
N ASP A 638 -16.72 -28.89 -9.13
CA ASP A 638 -17.18 -30.17 -9.68
C ASP A 638 -18.64 -30.49 -9.31
N ASN A 639 -19.03 -30.25 -8.05
CA ASN A 639 -20.39 -30.51 -7.59
C ASN A 639 -21.45 -29.64 -8.31
N TYR A 640 -21.12 -28.41 -8.70
CA TYR A 640 -22.03 -27.56 -9.48
C TYR A 640 -22.02 -27.93 -10.97
N ILE A 641 -20.86 -28.30 -11.51
CA ILE A 641 -20.73 -28.78 -12.90
C ILE A 641 -21.57 -30.06 -13.08
N GLU A 642 -21.44 -31.00 -12.15
CA GLU A 642 -22.21 -32.25 -12.14
C GLU A 642 -23.70 -31.97 -12.01
N HIS A 643 -24.11 -31.07 -11.11
CA HIS A 643 -25.51 -30.64 -10.98
C HIS A 643 -26.07 -30.14 -12.31
N PHE A 644 -25.40 -29.18 -12.97
CA PHE A 644 -25.91 -28.60 -14.23
C PHE A 644 -25.97 -29.61 -15.37
N ARG A 645 -25.01 -30.56 -15.45
CA ARG A 645 -25.01 -31.62 -16.46
C ARG A 645 -26.10 -32.66 -16.24
N ASN A 646 -26.48 -32.90 -14.99
CA ASN A 646 -27.54 -33.84 -14.62
C ASN A 646 -28.96 -33.28 -14.81
N HIS A 647 -29.11 -31.98 -15.14
CA HIS A 647 -30.39 -31.32 -15.41
C HIS A 647 -30.40 -30.64 -16.79
N PRO A 648 -30.22 -31.39 -17.90
CA PRO A 648 -30.16 -30.84 -19.26
C PRO A 648 -31.45 -30.14 -19.72
N GLU A 649 -32.58 -30.45 -19.08
CA GLU A 649 -33.87 -29.78 -19.26
C GLU A 649 -33.85 -28.31 -18.81
N ASP A 650 -32.95 -27.94 -17.89
CA ASP A 650 -32.84 -26.60 -17.32
C ASP A 650 -31.57 -25.86 -17.80
N TYR A 651 -30.53 -26.60 -18.16
CA TYR A 651 -29.21 -26.04 -18.45
C TYR A 651 -28.61 -26.56 -19.75
N GLU A 652 -27.81 -25.73 -20.40
CA GLU A 652 -27.05 -26.08 -21.60
C GLU A 652 -25.59 -25.66 -21.44
N GLU A 653 -24.65 -26.59 -21.53
CA GLU A 653 -23.22 -26.25 -21.52
C GLU A 653 -22.85 -25.52 -22.83
N VAL A 654 -22.41 -24.26 -22.73
CA VAL A 654 -22.19 -23.39 -23.90
C VAL A 654 -20.75 -22.93 -24.08
N ALA A 655 -19.93 -22.99 -23.02
CA ALA A 655 -18.52 -22.62 -23.13
C ALA A 655 -17.66 -23.25 -22.02
N VAL A 656 -16.36 -23.41 -22.31
CA VAL A 656 -15.36 -23.86 -21.36
C VAL A 656 -14.11 -22.99 -21.50
N PHE A 657 -13.67 -22.41 -20.38
CA PHE A 657 -12.47 -21.58 -20.31
C PHE A 657 -11.39 -22.28 -19.49
N ARG A 658 -10.13 -22.09 -19.91
CA ARG A 658 -8.95 -22.55 -19.18
C ARG A 658 -7.94 -21.43 -19.11
N ASP A 659 -7.43 -21.15 -17.91
CA ASP A 659 -6.31 -20.24 -17.76
C ASP A 659 -5.01 -21.07 -17.65
N PRO A 660 -4.16 -21.11 -18.70
CA PRO A 660 -2.93 -21.90 -18.69
C PRO A 660 -1.93 -21.41 -17.63
N LEU A 661 -2.10 -20.20 -17.11
CA LEU A 661 -1.25 -19.59 -16.09
C LEU A 661 -1.86 -19.71 -14.68
N GLU A 662 -3.01 -20.37 -14.53
CA GLU A 662 -3.59 -20.65 -13.23
C GLU A 662 -2.93 -21.87 -12.58
N GLN A 663 -2.47 -21.70 -11.35
CA GLN A 663 -1.72 -22.73 -10.63
C GLN A 663 -2.56 -23.93 -10.22
N ARG A 664 -3.89 -23.74 -10.10
CA ARG A 664 -4.82 -24.80 -9.72
C ARG A 664 -5.40 -25.53 -10.93
N HIS A 665 -5.11 -25.07 -12.16
CA HIS A 665 -5.62 -25.64 -13.39
C HIS A 665 -7.15 -25.83 -13.38
N ASN A 666 -7.87 -24.85 -12.82
CA ASN A 666 -9.33 -24.93 -12.79
C ASN A 666 -9.85 -24.83 -14.23
N VAL A 667 -10.94 -25.56 -14.48
CA VAL A 667 -11.69 -25.50 -15.73
C VAL A 667 -12.98 -24.76 -15.42
N TYR A 668 -13.19 -23.61 -16.04
CA TYR A 668 -14.40 -22.83 -15.83
C TYR A 668 -15.42 -23.18 -16.91
N THR A 669 -16.52 -23.79 -16.51
CA THR A 669 -17.59 -24.18 -17.43
C THR A 669 -18.74 -23.20 -17.31
N VAL A 670 -19.28 -22.79 -18.46
CA VAL A 670 -20.44 -21.90 -18.55
C VAL A 670 -21.65 -22.65 -19.06
N PHE A 671 -22.75 -22.48 -18.36
CA PHE A 671 -24.04 -23.03 -18.67
C PHE A 671 -25.03 -21.91 -18.98
N LYS A 672 -25.78 -22.03 -20.06
CA LYS A 672 -26.96 -21.21 -20.33
C LYS A 672 -28.14 -21.77 -19.53
N VAL A 673 -28.88 -20.89 -18.88
CA VAL A 673 -30.07 -21.20 -18.10
C VAL A 673 -31.30 -21.04 -18.99
N ARG A 674 -32.10 -22.10 -19.13
CA ARG A 674 -33.34 -22.08 -19.89
C ARG A 674 -34.41 -21.31 -19.11
N ASP A 675 -35.26 -20.58 -19.81
CA ASP A 675 -36.42 -19.85 -19.27
C ASP A 675 -36.12 -18.88 -18.11
N SER A 676 -35.01 -18.14 -18.21
CA SER A 676 -34.58 -17.17 -17.17
C SER A 676 -35.58 -16.05 -16.85
N GLY A 677 -36.55 -15.77 -17.74
CA GLY A 677 -37.56 -14.73 -17.56
C GLY A 677 -37.04 -13.28 -17.51
N GLY A 678 -35.77 -13.02 -17.84
CA GLY A 678 -35.20 -11.67 -17.91
C GLY A 678 -35.28 -10.88 -16.59
N ARG A 679 -35.32 -9.54 -16.66
CA ARG A 679 -35.36 -8.64 -15.49
C ARG A 679 -36.76 -8.28 -15.00
N PHE A 680 -37.83 -8.63 -15.71
CA PHE A 680 -39.20 -8.30 -15.31
C PHE A 680 -39.93 -9.53 -14.78
N ARG A 681 -40.61 -9.38 -13.65
CA ARG A 681 -41.53 -10.39 -13.09
C ARG A 681 -42.98 -10.06 -13.41
N GLU A 682 -43.29 -8.79 -13.57
CA GLU A 682 -44.57 -8.29 -14.07
C GLU A 682 -44.32 -7.11 -15.01
N GLY A 683 -45.07 -7.05 -16.13
CA GLY A 683 -44.82 -6.10 -17.21
C GLY A 683 -43.64 -6.46 -18.09
N ALA A 684 -43.29 -5.58 -19.03
CA ALA A 684 -42.19 -5.76 -19.97
C ALA A 684 -41.50 -4.42 -20.26
N GLY A 685 -40.23 -4.51 -20.66
CA GLY A 685 -39.41 -3.35 -20.98
C GLY A 685 -37.92 -3.59 -20.80
N SER A 686 -37.17 -2.53 -20.52
CA SER A 686 -35.72 -2.57 -20.30
C SER A 686 -35.32 -1.81 -19.04
N VAL A 687 -34.20 -2.24 -18.45
CA VAL A 687 -33.59 -1.57 -17.29
C VAL A 687 -32.13 -1.26 -17.58
N GLN A 688 -31.79 0.02 -17.57
CA GLN A 688 -30.40 0.48 -17.58
C GLN A 688 -29.95 0.78 -16.15
N ALA A 689 -28.87 0.14 -15.73
CA ALA A 689 -28.40 0.22 -14.37
C ALA A 689 -27.08 0.97 -14.24
N GLY A 690 -26.97 1.82 -13.23
CA GLY A 690 -25.74 2.52 -12.85
C GLY A 690 -25.68 2.72 -11.33
N PHE A 691 -24.54 3.18 -10.83
CA PHE A 691 -24.41 3.48 -9.40
C PHE A 691 -25.50 4.47 -8.96
N ASN A 692 -26.22 4.14 -7.88
CA ASN A 692 -27.34 4.93 -7.33
C ASN A 692 -28.50 5.23 -8.29
N ARG A 693 -28.59 4.57 -9.45
CA ARG A 693 -29.63 4.86 -10.44
C ARG A 693 -30.06 3.61 -11.21
N LEU A 694 -31.37 3.44 -11.34
CA LEU A 694 -31.97 2.56 -12.35
C LEU A 694 -32.84 3.42 -13.28
N THR A 695 -32.69 3.23 -14.57
CA THR A 695 -33.58 3.83 -15.57
C THR A 695 -34.39 2.71 -16.20
N VAL A 696 -35.68 2.68 -15.87
CA VAL A 696 -36.63 1.66 -16.34
C VAL A 696 -37.41 2.26 -17.51
N THR A 697 -37.45 1.58 -18.63
CA THR A 697 -38.31 1.95 -19.76
C THR A 697 -39.31 0.84 -19.98
N LEU A 698 -40.59 1.15 -19.82
CA LEU A 698 -41.68 0.19 -20.00
C LEU A 698 -42.14 0.16 -21.46
N ASP A 699 -42.53 -1.02 -21.92
CA ASP A 699 -43.11 -1.17 -23.26
C ASP A 699 -44.51 -0.54 -23.32
N ASP A 700 -45.31 -0.74 -22.26
CA ASP A 700 -46.63 -0.14 -22.07
C ASP A 700 -46.67 0.67 -20.75
N PRO A 701 -46.78 2.01 -20.79
CA PRO A 701 -46.90 2.86 -19.60
C PRO A 701 -48.29 2.81 -18.94
N GLY A 702 -49.30 2.21 -19.59
CA GLY A 702 -50.65 2.04 -19.08
C GLY A 702 -50.81 0.89 -18.09
N VAL A 703 -49.77 0.06 -17.92
CA VAL A 703 -49.82 -1.06 -16.97
C VAL A 703 -50.04 -0.55 -15.54
N PRO A 704 -50.93 -1.17 -14.75
CA PRO A 704 -51.19 -0.72 -13.38
C PRO A 704 -49.98 -0.92 -12.46
N ARG A 705 -49.16 -1.95 -12.76
CA ARG A 705 -47.96 -2.29 -12.03
C ARG A 705 -46.95 -3.02 -12.93
N ALA A 706 -45.67 -2.77 -12.70
CA ALA A 706 -44.56 -3.58 -13.19
C ALA A 706 -43.65 -3.97 -12.01
N VAL A 707 -42.97 -5.11 -12.08
CA VAL A 707 -42.06 -5.58 -11.04
C VAL A 707 -40.73 -5.92 -11.67
N ILE A 708 -39.66 -5.25 -11.24
CA ILE A 708 -38.30 -5.49 -11.73
C ILE A 708 -37.49 -6.29 -10.72
N ALA A 709 -36.71 -7.25 -11.20
CA ALA A 709 -35.86 -8.13 -10.39
C ALA A 709 -34.59 -7.40 -9.91
N TYR A 710 -34.79 -6.38 -9.07
CA TYR A 710 -33.76 -5.66 -8.33
C TYR A 710 -34.19 -5.56 -6.87
N ASN A 711 -33.25 -5.71 -5.94
CA ASN A 711 -33.58 -5.75 -4.51
C ASN A 711 -34.09 -4.38 -4.04
N TRP A 712 -35.16 -4.40 -3.25
CA TRP A 712 -35.72 -3.22 -2.63
C TRP A 712 -34.79 -2.63 -1.55
N ASP A 713 -34.78 -1.31 -1.42
CA ASP A 713 -34.28 -0.57 -0.27
C ASP A 713 -35.17 0.65 -0.07
N GLU A 714 -35.51 0.97 1.18
CA GLU A 714 -36.43 2.06 1.53
C GLU A 714 -35.94 3.45 1.08
N ARG A 715 -34.65 3.59 0.78
CA ARG A 715 -34.05 4.85 0.31
C ARG A 715 -34.10 5.01 -1.21
N LEU A 716 -34.59 4.01 -1.94
CA LEU A 716 -34.92 4.17 -3.34
C LEU A 716 -36.10 5.10 -3.47
N SER A 717 -36.06 5.96 -4.48
CA SER A 717 -37.10 6.95 -4.72
C SER A 717 -37.26 7.25 -6.20
N VAL A 718 -38.44 7.71 -6.57
CA VAL A 718 -38.79 8.12 -7.91
C VAL A 718 -39.47 9.50 -7.85
N ALA A 719 -39.42 10.26 -8.94
CA ALA A 719 -40.20 11.49 -9.06
C ALA A 719 -41.66 11.16 -9.44
N PRO A 720 -42.66 11.88 -8.89
CA PRO A 720 -44.04 11.78 -9.37
C PRO A 720 -44.15 12.06 -10.88
N PRO A 721 -45.16 11.51 -11.58
CA PRO A 721 -46.32 10.80 -11.05
C PRO A 721 -46.08 9.31 -10.76
N ALA A 722 -44.96 8.73 -11.21
CA ALA A 722 -44.61 7.34 -10.92
C ALA A 722 -44.42 7.10 -9.41
N GLN A 723 -44.70 5.88 -8.97
CA GLN A 723 -44.49 5.43 -7.59
C GLN A 723 -43.75 4.10 -7.58
N ILE A 724 -43.03 3.81 -6.48
CA ILE A 724 -42.37 2.54 -6.26
C ILE A 724 -42.74 1.98 -4.89
N GLU A 725 -42.81 0.65 -4.79
CA GLU A 725 -43.19 -0.06 -3.57
C GLU A 725 -42.40 -1.37 -3.41
N PRO A 726 -42.18 -1.85 -2.18
CA PRO A 726 -41.61 -3.18 -1.96
C PRO A 726 -42.62 -4.25 -2.40
N VAL A 727 -42.16 -5.23 -3.18
CA VAL A 727 -42.96 -6.40 -3.57
C VAL A 727 -42.24 -7.66 -3.15
N GLU A 728 -42.77 -8.38 -2.18
CA GLU A 728 -42.27 -9.70 -1.80
C GLU A 728 -42.68 -10.71 -2.87
N VAL A 729 -41.68 -11.22 -3.60
CA VAL A 729 -41.88 -12.18 -4.71
C VAL A 729 -41.67 -13.62 -4.28
N GLU A 730 -40.93 -13.82 -3.18
CA GLU A 730 -40.71 -15.09 -2.51
C GLU A 730 -40.32 -14.81 -1.05
N PRO A 731 -40.56 -15.72 -0.07
CA PRO A 731 -40.20 -15.46 1.32
C PRO A 731 -38.75 -15.00 1.50
N GLY A 732 -38.57 -13.76 1.96
CA GLY A 732 -37.27 -13.13 2.16
C GLY A 732 -36.62 -12.53 0.91
N VAL A 733 -37.31 -12.51 -0.24
CA VAL A 733 -36.87 -11.82 -1.47
C VAL A 733 -37.87 -10.71 -1.81
N VAL A 734 -37.42 -9.48 -1.67
CA VAL A 734 -38.23 -8.27 -1.92
C VAL A 734 -37.64 -7.49 -3.09
N PHE A 735 -38.44 -7.32 -4.13
CA PHE A 735 -38.11 -6.60 -5.35
C PHE A 735 -38.80 -5.24 -5.44
N ILE A 736 -38.40 -4.44 -6.43
CA ILE A 736 -38.98 -3.13 -6.69
C ILE A 736 -40.24 -3.30 -7.56
N GLY A 737 -41.39 -3.00 -6.99
CA GLY A 737 -42.64 -2.73 -7.72
C GLY A 737 -42.70 -1.28 -8.18
N ILE A 738 -43.28 -1.07 -9.36
CA ILE A 738 -43.38 0.23 -10.01
C ILE A 738 -44.83 0.42 -10.44
N ARG A 739 -45.43 1.56 -10.03
CA ARG A 739 -46.71 2.05 -10.56
C ARG A 739 -46.40 3.20 -11.50
N PRO A 740 -46.49 3.01 -12.83
CA PRO A 740 -46.01 3.98 -13.81
C PRO A 740 -46.83 5.27 -13.82
N ASN A 741 -48.16 5.14 -13.62
CA ASN A 741 -49.11 6.25 -13.70
C ASN A 741 -48.97 7.07 -15.01
N GLY A 742 -48.81 6.36 -16.13
CA GLY A 742 -48.64 6.94 -17.47
C GLY A 742 -47.19 7.27 -17.86
N GLU A 743 -46.22 7.13 -16.97
CA GLU A 743 -44.80 7.36 -17.29
C GLU A 743 -44.16 6.16 -18.00
N LYS A 744 -43.59 6.41 -19.18
CA LYS A 744 -42.86 5.38 -19.93
C LYS A 744 -41.44 5.16 -19.43
N THR A 745 -40.75 6.22 -19.04
CA THR A 745 -39.35 6.18 -18.60
C THR A 745 -39.23 6.65 -17.16
N ILE A 746 -38.86 5.74 -16.28
CA ILE A 746 -38.91 5.92 -14.84
C ILE A 746 -37.50 5.88 -14.28
N ASN A 747 -37.10 6.98 -13.64
CA ASN A 747 -35.77 7.12 -13.06
C ASN A 747 -35.81 6.88 -11.56
N ILE A 748 -35.40 5.69 -11.14
CA ILE A 748 -35.26 5.34 -9.73
C ILE A 748 -33.88 5.78 -9.26
N ARG A 749 -33.83 6.53 -8.16
CA ARG A 749 -32.60 7.04 -7.56
C ARG A 749 -32.50 6.60 -6.10
N TYR A 750 -31.30 6.21 -5.72
CA TYR A 750 -30.96 5.94 -4.32
C TYR A 750 -30.59 7.24 -3.61
N ARG A 751 -31.23 7.50 -2.46
CA ARG A 751 -30.90 8.64 -1.60
C ARG A 751 -29.95 8.18 -0.50
N SER A 752 -28.73 8.73 -0.48
CA SER A 752 -27.82 8.50 0.63
C SER A 752 -28.43 9.03 1.93
N ARG A 753 -28.02 8.47 3.07
CA ARG A 753 -28.42 8.97 4.40
C ARG A 753 -27.86 10.36 4.73
N PHE A 754 -26.99 10.90 3.89
CA PHE A 754 -26.23 12.11 4.12
C PHE A 754 -26.52 13.20 3.10
#